data_AF-A0A8T4MK99-F1
#
_entry.id   AF-A0A8T4MK99-F1
#
_cell.length_a   1.000
_cell.length_b   1.000
_cell.length_c   1.000
_cell.angle_alpha   90.00
_cell.angle_beta   90.00
_cell.angle_gamma   90.00
#
_symmetry.space_group_name_H-M   'P 1'
#
loop_
_entity.id
_entity.type
_entity.pdbx_description
1 polymer ?
#
loop_
_entity_poly.entity_id
_entity_poly.type
_entity_poly.pdbx_seq_one_letter_code
_entity_poly.pdbx_strand_id
1 'polypeptide(L)'
;MAKKKDEEKKEEVKLGDLPGIGPAAVEKLEAAGIFDIMGIAVLGPKELSEMAGLGEAVARKVIQAARKLMDLGFQDGLEFAEKREEVLHITTGSKELDNLLGGRGVETKAITEAFGSFGSGKTQLGLSLAVNCQLPIEKGGAEGKAVYIDTEGTFRPERIRQIAEAKGANPESVLKNILVARAFNSDHQILLIDKVGELIKNGEPIRIVIVDSLTAHFRAEFAGRGMLADRQQKLNKYLHNLMKIAEQFNLAIYVTNQVMANPAMMFGDPTTAIGGNIVGHACLTGDSLIQISDGRIKEIKNMKQDKVIAGNFKDLNFQGAESDLVFVNPNVDKIYNIQTTGKIKCSSLHRFFKIDNFSFVEKEAKDLREEDFILQVGKIDIEGEEQKLPFLKLKQIGKISKETSEKIQEKFKEGGVCREEICKKIGITQRQLRRVINQHYPTSFQSLTNLGNSLGLQLELIPFYSYKHRDLIIPSVMGLELSQIIGYFLGDGNFEERGIRFRDARLEVLENYNSLFKKIFNINGKISKMKNKNCYTLSINSKEISEFFKLVIGDIFNYIGKSKNKVVGGFIRGFVDAEGHIDKKRPKITIAQKEKKILQYLQLFLLRFGIRSFLRFDVGKKKISNLSIRDRDVRSYLQIGFSALDKQMQLLKWNDYCKTTYSKEMMPIKRQDVWRLLKEAGLKPSKIIKSRGEDYRWINRAELENALNALMNINISDRQIKQKIEFIFRLLKSDFNFEKIRKISVSENIDKELFYDFSVPKNENYIANGFVVHNSTFRMYIRRGKKSSRVAKLIDSPNLPDNECIFFVGAGGVIDMEE
;
A
#
# COMPACT_ATOMS: atom_id res chain seq x y z
N MET A 1 -12.52 49.24 8.24
CA MET A 1 -12.28 49.34 6.78
C MET A 1 -11.96 47.95 6.26
N ALA A 2 -12.98 47.19 5.85
CA ALA A 2 -12.80 45.90 5.21
C ALA A 2 -12.44 46.14 3.74
N LYS A 3 -11.25 45.68 3.32
CA LYS A 3 -10.86 45.71 1.91
C LYS A 3 -11.80 44.78 1.14
N LYS A 4 -12.63 45.36 0.27
CA LYS A 4 -13.25 44.65 -0.86
C LYS A 4 -12.11 44.04 -1.67
N LYS A 5 -12.03 42.71 -1.72
CA LYS A 5 -11.29 42.02 -2.78
C LYS A 5 -12.18 42.09 -4.01
N ASP A 6 -11.73 42.80 -5.03
CA ASP A 6 -12.32 42.77 -6.36
C ASP A 6 -12.26 41.32 -6.87
N GLU A 7 -13.41 40.70 -7.09
CA GLU A 7 -13.51 39.46 -7.85
C GLU A 7 -13.26 39.79 -9.32
N GLU A 8 -12.01 39.65 -9.77
CA GLU A 8 -11.72 39.45 -11.18
C GLU A 8 -12.45 38.16 -11.61
N LYS A 9 -13.54 38.31 -12.37
CA LYS A 9 -14.14 37.20 -13.13
C LYS A 9 -13.07 36.65 -14.08
N LYS A 10 -12.38 35.57 -13.69
CA LYS A 10 -11.58 34.76 -14.61
C LYS A 10 -12.50 34.32 -15.75
N GLU A 11 -12.15 34.65 -16.99
CA GLU A 11 -12.84 34.12 -18.16
C GLU A 11 -12.84 32.59 -18.11
N GLU A 12 -14.03 32.00 -18.21
CA GLU A 12 -14.22 30.55 -18.15
C GLU A 12 -13.66 29.90 -19.42
N VAL A 13 -12.54 29.19 -19.29
CA VAL A 13 -11.82 28.58 -20.41
C VAL A 13 -12.65 27.43 -20.98
N LYS A 14 -12.98 27.50 -22.28
CA LYS A 14 -13.85 26.55 -22.99
C LYS A 14 -13.05 25.44 -23.68
N LEU A 15 -13.73 24.37 -24.08
CA LEU A 15 -13.11 23.25 -24.80
C LEU A 15 -12.37 23.68 -26.08
N GLY A 16 -12.93 24.64 -26.81
CA GLY A 16 -12.33 25.17 -28.04
C GLY A 16 -11.06 25.98 -27.82
N ASP A 17 -10.77 26.38 -26.58
CA ASP A 17 -9.55 27.12 -26.23
C ASP A 17 -8.35 26.18 -26.05
N LEU A 18 -8.60 24.86 -26.02
CA LEU A 18 -7.53 23.86 -25.93
C LEU A 18 -6.83 23.65 -27.28
N PRO A 19 -5.50 23.70 -27.33
CA PRO A 19 -4.74 23.57 -28.56
C PRO A 19 -4.95 22.18 -29.18
N GLY A 20 -5.53 22.15 -30.38
CA GLY A 20 -5.83 20.93 -31.11
C GLY A 20 -7.29 20.46 -31.02
N ILE A 21 -8.17 21.19 -30.34
CA ILE A 21 -9.62 20.99 -30.39
C ILE A 21 -10.25 22.05 -31.30
N GLY A 22 -10.71 21.64 -32.48
CA GLY A 22 -11.51 22.49 -33.37
C GLY A 22 -13.02 22.36 -33.11
N PRO A 23 -13.87 23.20 -33.71
CA PRO A 23 -15.32 23.21 -33.50
C PRO A 23 -16.00 21.84 -33.69
N ALA A 24 -15.58 21.06 -34.70
CA ALA A 24 -16.11 19.71 -34.94
C ALA A 24 -15.70 18.68 -33.87
N ALA A 25 -14.54 18.89 -33.22
CA ALA A 25 -14.11 18.06 -32.10
C ALA A 25 -14.84 18.45 -30.82
N VAL A 26 -15.12 19.75 -30.61
CA VAL A 26 -16.00 20.24 -29.54
C VAL A 26 -17.37 19.60 -29.67
N GLU A 27 -18.03 19.70 -30.83
CA GLU A 27 -19.38 19.15 -31.04
C GLU A 27 -19.46 17.65 -30.73
N LYS A 28 -18.45 16.88 -31.14
CA LYS A 28 -18.37 15.44 -30.83
C LYS A 28 -18.12 15.15 -29.36
N LEU A 29 -17.29 15.95 -28.69
CA LEU A 29 -17.03 15.81 -27.26
C LEU A 29 -18.28 16.13 -26.45
N GLU A 30 -18.99 17.18 -26.83
CA GLU A 30 -20.25 17.56 -26.23
C GLU A 30 -21.31 16.47 -26.45
N ALA A 31 -21.41 15.93 -27.67
CA ALA A 31 -22.28 14.77 -27.94
C ALA A 31 -21.89 13.51 -27.14
N ALA A 32 -20.64 13.42 -26.69
CA ALA A 32 -20.12 12.35 -25.84
C ALA A 32 -20.16 12.66 -24.34
N GLY A 33 -20.86 13.73 -23.93
CA GLY A 33 -21.03 14.08 -22.52
C GLY A 33 -19.85 14.84 -21.89
N ILE A 34 -18.95 15.40 -22.71
CA ILE A 34 -17.74 16.09 -22.24
C ILE A 34 -17.83 17.56 -22.60
N PHE A 35 -17.94 18.39 -21.57
CA PHE A 35 -18.37 19.77 -21.71
C PHE A 35 -17.35 20.79 -21.20
N ASP A 36 -16.38 20.34 -20.39
CA ASP A 36 -15.38 21.21 -19.76
C ASP A 36 -13.98 20.59 -19.83
N ILE A 37 -12.98 21.40 -19.50
CA ILE A 37 -11.57 21.01 -19.53
C ILE A 37 -11.29 19.86 -18.56
N MET A 38 -12.03 19.77 -17.45
CA MET A 38 -11.90 18.69 -16.47
C MET A 38 -12.30 17.35 -17.06
N GLY A 39 -13.42 17.31 -17.75
CA GLY A 39 -13.94 16.19 -18.50
C GLY A 39 -12.96 15.68 -19.55
N ILE A 40 -12.11 16.55 -20.12
CA ILE A 40 -11.00 16.15 -21.00
C ILE A 40 -9.77 15.67 -20.21
N ALA A 41 -9.41 16.37 -19.14
CA ALA A 41 -8.21 16.11 -18.38
C ALA A 41 -8.21 14.73 -17.70
N VAL A 42 -9.39 14.24 -17.32
CA VAL A 42 -9.57 12.92 -16.69
C VAL A 42 -9.66 11.76 -17.69
N LEU A 43 -9.76 12.03 -19.00
CA LEU A 43 -9.81 10.98 -20.02
C LEU A 43 -8.45 10.34 -20.30
N GLY A 44 -8.51 9.12 -20.84
CA GLY A 44 -7.39 8.51 -21.54
C GLY A 44 -7.21 9.10 -22.95
N PRO A 45 -5.97 9.20 -23.49
CA PRO A 45 -5.72 9.68 -24.86
C PRO A 45 -6.50 8.92 -25.95
N LYS A 46 -6.69 7.63 -25.75
CA LYS A 46 -7.44 6.77 -26.67
C LYS A 46 -8.95 7.08 -26.66
N GLU A 47 -9.49 7.31 -25.47
CA GLU A 47 -10.91 7.61 -25.27
C GLU A 47 -11.25 8.99 -25.85
N LEU A 48 -10.42 9.99 -25.57
CA LEU A 48 -10.55 11.32 -26.18
C LEU A 48 -10.39 11.26 -27.71
N SER A 49 -9.44 10.46 -28.21
CA SER A 49 -9.23 10.26 -29.66
C SER A 49 -10.46 9.69 -30.34
N GLU A 50 -11.08 8.67 -29.74
CA GLU A 50 -12.30 8.02 -30.24
C GLU A 50 -13.52 8.95 -30.15
N MET A 51 -13.69 9.66 -29.03
CA MET A 51 -14.81 10.58 -28.82
C MET A 51 -14.70 11.83 -29.70
N ALA A 52 -13.56 12.52 -29.70
CA ALA A 52 -13.37 13.78 -30.40
C ALA A 52 -13.03 13.61 -31.89
N GLY A 53 -12.77 12.38 -32.36
CA GLY A 53 -12.27 12.11 -33.70
C GLY A 53 -10.89 12.70 -33.97
N LEU A 54 -10.05 12.80 -32.93
CA LEU A 54 -8.70 13.35 -32.99
C LEU A 54 -7.67 12.22 -33.17
N GLY A 55 -6.51 12.51 -33.76
CA GLY A 55 -5.38 11.58 -33.71
C GLY A 55 -4.86 11.40 -32.28
N GLU A 56 -4.50 10.19 -31.86
CA GLU A 56 -4.14 9.89 -30.45
C GLU A 56 -2.99 10.75 -29.91
N ALA A 57 -2.03 11.13 -30.77
CA ALA A 57 -0.95 12.06 -30.40
C ALA A 57 -1.46 13.48 -30.11
N VAL A 58 -2.47 13.94 -30.86
CA VAL A 58 -3.15 15.23 -30.64
C VAL A 58 -3.99 15.14 -29.38
N ALA A 59 -4.77 14.08 -29.19
CA ALA A 59 -5.54 13.84 -27.97
C ALA A 59 -4.65 13.85 -26.71
N ARG A 60 -3.46 13.23 -26.76
CA ARG A 60 -2.49 13.28 -25.65
C ARG A 60 -2.00 14.69 -25.34
N LYS A 61 -1.73 15.51 -26.38
CA LYS A 61 -1.33 16.91 -26.21
C LYS A 61 -2.47 17.76 -25.66
N VAL A 62 -3.70 17.54 -26.13
CA VAL A 62 -4.91 18.18 -25.63
C VAL A 62 -5.13 17.87 -24.15
N ILE A 63 -5.00 16.59 -23.74
CA ILE A 63 -5.10 16.19 -22.32
C ILE A 63 -4.00 16.84 -21.48
N GLN A 64 -2.77 16.88 -21.97
CA GLN A 64 -1.67 17.54 -21.26
C GLN A 64 -1.89 19.05 -21.13
N ALA A 65 -2.40 19.70 -22.18
CA ALA A 65 -2.77 21.10 -22.15
C ALA A 65 -3.90 21.33 -21.13
N ALA A 66 -4.94 20.50 -21.13
CA ALA A 66 -6.03 20.55 -20.18
C ALA A 66 -5.54 20.39 -18.72
N ARG A 67 -4.68 19.40 -18.45
CA ARG A 67 -4.10 19.18 -17.12
C ARG A 67 -3.20 20.32 -16.65
N LYS A 68 -2.46 20.93 -17.57
CA LYS A 68 -1.59 22.07 -17.29
C LYS A 68 -2.38 23.34 -17.04
N LEU A 69 -3.45 23.57 -17.79
CA LEU A 69 -4.37 24.69 -17.61
C LEU A 69 -5.11 24.64 -16.29
N MET A 70 -5.49 23.44 -15.83
CA MET A 70 -6.19 23.24 -14.56
C MET A 70 -5.27 23.00 -13.36
N ASP A 71 -3.96 23.08 -13.56
CA ASP A 71 -2.94 22.83 -12.54
C ASP A 71 -3.18 21.51 -11.75
N LEU A 72 -3.44 20.41 -12.47
CA LEU A 72 -3.67 19.07 -11.89
C LEU A 72 -2.38 18.40 -11.36
N GLY A 73 -1.51 19.19 -10.74
CA GLY A 73 -0.25 18.76 -10.12
C GLY A 73 -0.40 18.33 -8.66
N PHE A 74 0.68 18.46 -7.90
CA PHE A 74 0.64 18.34 -6.44
C PHE A 74 0.24 19.70 -5.87
N GLN A 75 -0.79 19.70 -5.04
CA GLN A 75 -1.20 20.86 -4.23
C GLN A 75 -0.88 20.57 -2.77
N ASP A 76 -0.65 21.60 -1.98
CA ASP A 76 -0.45 21.42 -0.54
C ASP A 76 -1.79 21.13 0.17
N GLY A 77 -1.70 20.64 1.40
CA GLY A 77 -2.89 20.20 2.15
C GLY A 77 -3.87 21.31 2.48
N LEU A 78 -3.43 22.57 2.53
CA LEU A 78 -4.31 23.72 2.76
C LEU A 78 -5.12 24.00 1.50
N GLU A 79 -4.45 24.04 0.35
CA GLU A 79 -5.09 24.26 -0.95
C GLU A 79 -6.05 23.09 -1.32
N PHE A 80 -5.71 21.86 -0.94
CA PHE A 80 -6.65 20.73 -1.05
C PHE A 80 -7.83 20.86 -0.09
N ALA A 81 -7.61 21.31 1.15
CA ALA A 81 -8.68 21.52 2.12
C ALA A 81 -9.64 22.62 1.65
N GLU A 82 -9.13 23.72 1.10
CA GLU A 82 -9.91 24.80 0.48
C GLU A 82 -10.76 24.26 -0.69
N LYS A 83 -10.20 23.41 -1.56
CA LYS A 83 -11.00 22.74 -2.62
C LYS A 83 -12.03 21.75 -2.08
N ARG A 84 -11.83 21.19 -0.89
CA ARG A 84 -12.84 20.36 -0.21
C ARG A 84 -13.92 21.18 0.49
N GLU A 85 -13.74 22.49 0.69
CA GLU A 85 -14.82 23.38 1.16
C GLU A 85 -15.96 23.47 0.14
N GLU A 86 -15.69 23.19 -1.14
CA GLU A 86 -16.71 23.08 -2.18
C GLU A 86 -17.64 21.87 -1.99
N VAL A 87 -17.25 20.86 -1.21
CA VAL A 87 -18.06 19.65 -1.02
C VAL A 87 -19.31 19.99 -0.22
N LEU A 88 -20.46 19.86 -0.87
CA LEU A 88 -21.76 20.04 -0.26
C LEU A 88 -22.21 18.74 0.40
N HIS A 89 -23.12 18.85 1.36
CA HIS A 89 -23.68 17.70 2.04
C HIS A 89 -25.21 17.82 2.02
N ILE A 90 -25.89 16.70 1.79
CA ILE A 90 -27.34 16.62 1.73
C ILE A 90 -27.82 15.83 2.94
N THR A 91 -28.50 16.52 3.85
CA THR A 91 -29.12 15.90 5.04
C THR A 91 -30.05 14.78 4.62
N THR A 92 -29.99 13.68 5.36
CA THR A 92 -30.93 12.57 5.22
C THR A 92 -32.30 12.91 5.81
N GLY A 93 -32.39 13.94 6.67
CA GLY A 93 -33.57 14.30 7.45
C GLY A 93 -33.60 13.70 8.86
N SER A 94 -32.69 12.77 9.16
CA SER A 94 -32.46 12.21 10.50
C SER A 94 -31.08 12.65 10.97
N LYS A 95 -31.01 13.32 12.12
CA LYS A 95 -29.73 13.72 12.72
C LYS A 95 -28.89 12.51 13.10
N GLU A 96 -29.53 11.44 13.57
CA GLU A 96 -28.84 10.19 13.88
C GLU A 96 -28.19 9.57 12.63
N LEU A 97 -28.90 9.60 11.50
CA LEU A 97 -28.38 9.09 10.24
C LEU A 97 -27.35 10.04 9.60
N ASP A 98 -27.49 11.35 9.78
CA ASP A 98 -26.47 12.32 9.37
C ASP A 98 -25.19 12.17 10.20
N ASN A 99 -25.31 11.93 11.51
CA ASN A 99 -24.20 11.61 12.41
C ASN A 99 -23.46 10.34 11.99
N LEU A 100 -24.21 9.32 11.55
CA LEU A 100 -23.62 8.11 10.95
C LEU A 100 -22.77 8.43 9.71
N LEU A 101 -23.11 9.48 8.97
CA LEU A 101 -22.43 9.96 7.77
C LEU A 101 -21.55 11.20 8.04
N GLY A 102 -20.98 11.31 9.25
CA GLY A 102 -20.01 12.38 9.56
C GLY A 102 -20.64 13.70 10.00
N GLY A 103 -21.91 13.67 10.40
CA GLY A 103 -22.65 14.77 11.01
C GLY A 103 -23.33 15.72 10.03
N ARG A 104 -23.25 15.47 8.72
CA ARG A 104 -23.72 16.41 7.68
C ARG A 104 -24.60 15.76 6.59
N GLY A 105 -24.71 14.43 6.59
CA GLY A 105 -25.48 13.68 5.59
C GLY A 105 -24.62 13.20 4.41
N VAL A 106 -25.26 13.01 3.25
CA VAL A 106 -24.62 12.44 2.05
C VAL A 106 -23.74 13.50 1.37
N GLU A 107 -22.45 13.19 1.19
CA GLU A 107 -21.49 14.11 0.55
C GLU A 107 -21.58 14.11 -0.99
N THR A 108 -21.33 15.27 -1.59
CA THR A 108 -21.10 15.40 -3.04
C THR A 108 -19.69 14.94 -3.44
N LYS A 109 -19.45 14.75 -4.75
CA LYS A 109 -18.20 14.16 -5.29
C LYS A 109 -17.94 12.72 -4.83
N ALA A 110 -18.97 12.01 -4.35
CA ALA A 110 -18.86 10.62 -3.92
C ALA A 110 -20.10 9.79 -4.30
N ILE A 111 -19.94 8.46 -4.22
CA ILE A 111 -21.02 7.48 -4.34
C ILE A 111 -21.36 6.94 -2.95
N THR A 112 -22.61 7.10 -2.54
CA THR A 112 -23.17 6.48 -1.33
C THR A 112 -24.11 5.34 -1.73
N GLU A 113 -23.79 4.12 -1.28
CA GLU A 113 -24.65 2.96 -1.52
C GLU A 113 -25.46 2.58 -0.26
N ALA A 114 -26.78 2.43 -0.44
CA ALA A 114 -27.65 1.81 0.56
C ALA A 114 -28.13 0.43 0.09
N PHE A 115 -27.90 -0.61 0.89
CA PHE A 115 -28.36 -1.97 0.56
C PHE A 115 -29.17 -2.61 1.68
N GLY A 116 -30.05 -3.57 1.35
CA GLY A 116 -30.97 -4.17 2.32
C GLY A 116 -32.20 -4.83 1.69
N SER A 117 -33.04 -5.46 2.51
CA SER A 117 -34.24 -6.18 2.02
C SER A 117 -35.31 -5.24 1.47
N PHE A 118 -36.23 -5.78 0.68
CA PHE A 118 -37.37 -5.00 0.20
C PHE A 118 -38.12 -4.36 1.38
N GLY A 119 -38.49 -3.08 1.22
CA GLY A 119 -39.17 -2.32 2.27
C GLY A 119 -38.31 -1.96 3.49
N SER A 120 -36.97 -2.08 3.41
CA SER A 120 -36.06 -1.65 4.47
C SER A 120 -35.90 -0.14 4.60
N GLY A 121 -36.30 0.65 3.60
CA GLY A 121 -36.23 2.12 3.66
C GLY A 121 -35.21 2.75 2.70
N LYS A 122 -34.47 1.97 1.90
CA LYS A 122 -33.53 2.49 0.88
C LYS A 122 -34.16 3.50 -0.09
N THR A 123 -35.28 3.12 -0.71
CA THR A 123 -36.06 4.01 -1.58
C THR A 123 -36.59 5.21 -0.81
N GLN A 124 -36.97 5.05 0.47
CA GLN A 124 -37.47 6.17 1.28
C GLN A 124 -36.37 7.18 1.59
N LEU A 125 -35.16 6.72 1.84
CA LEU A 125 -33.99 7.58 1.96
C LEU A 125 -33.69 8.28 0.63
N GLY A 126 -33.72 7.56 -0.50
CA GLY A 126 -33.57 8.17 -1.83
C GLY A 126 -34.59 9.28 -2.10
N LEU A 127 -35.89 9.01 -1.85
CA LEU A 127 -36.95 10.02 -1.99
C LEU A 127 -36.76 11.21 -1.04
N SER A 128 -36.26 10.98 0.19
CA SER A 128 -35.98 12.05 1.14
C SER A 128 -34.82 12.92 0.67
N LEU A 129 -33.74 12.31 0.17
CA LEU A 129 -32.60 13.02 -0.41
C LEU A 129 -32.99 13.83 -1.65
N ALA A 130 -33.90 13.32 -2.50
CA ALA A 130 -34.42 14.04 -3.66
C ALA A 130 -35.18 15.33 -3.31
N VAL A 131 -35.79 15.37 -2.11
CA VAL A 131 -36.44 16.57 -1.57
C VAL A 131 -35.42 17.45 -0.84
N ASN A 132 -34.59 16.85 0.01
CA ASN A 132 -33.66 17.58 0.87
C ASN A 132 -32.55 18.30 0.08
N CYS A 133 -32.14 17.77 -1.08
CA CYS A 133 -31.13 18.46 -1.91
C CYS A 133 -31.59 19.85 -2.38
N GLN A 134 -32.90 20.10 -2.41
CA GLN A 134 -33.50 21.38 -2.82
C GLN A 134 -33.51 22.42 -1.70
N LEU A 135 -33.24 22.02 -0.45
CA LEU A 135 -33.17 22.94 0.68
C LEU A 135 -31.97 23.89 0.55
N PRO A 136 -32.02 25.07 1.19
CA PRO A 136 -30.86 25.93 1.37
C PRO A 136 -29.67 25.18 1.99
N ILE A 137 -28.45 25.56 1.63
CA ILE A 137 -27.22 24.96 2.19
C ILE A 137 -27.21 25.07 3.72
N GLU A 138 -27.66 26.23 4.23
CA GLU A 138 -27.85 26.55 5.65
C GLU A 138 -28.72 25.53 6.41
N LYS A 139 -29.62 24.85 5.69
CA LYS A 139 -30.57 23.86 6.22
C LYS A 139 -30.17 22.41 5.89
N GLY A 140 -28.93 22.20 5.47
CA GLY A 140 -28.39 20.89 5.08
C GLY A 140 -28.82 20.43 3.69
N GLY A 141 -29.28 21.34 2.81
CA GLY A 141 -29.52 21.02 1.41
C GLY A 141 -28.35 21.42 0.50
N ALA A 142 -28.59 21.42 -0.80
CA ALA A 142 -27.59 21.78 -1.81
C ALA A 142 -28.11 22.82 -2.82
N GLU A 143 -29.29 23.42 -2.57
CA GLU A 143 -29.93 24.41 -3.45
C GLU A 143 -30.08 23.93 -4.90
N GLY A 144 -30.29 22.63 -5.09
CA GLY A 144 -30.29 22.01 -6.41
C GLY A 144 -31.42 21.01 -6.63
N LYS A 145 -31.59 20.63 -7.89
CA LYS A 145 -32.54 19.63 -8.36
C LYS A 145 -32.01 18.22 -8.19
N ALA A 146 -32.93 17.26 -8.21
CA ALA A 146 -32.61 15.83 -8.17
C ALA A 146 -32.91 15.18 -9.52
N VAL A 147 -32.07 14.24 -9.93
CA VAL A 147 -32.43 13.26 -10.96
C VAL A 147 -32.72 11.92 -10.29
N TYR A 148 -33.84 11.29 -10.65
CA TYR A 148 -34.24 9.98 -10.16
C TYR A 148 -34.31 8.99 -11.32
N ILE A 149 -33.33 8.09 -11.40
CA ILE A 149 -33.31 6.98 -12.35
C ILE A 149 -33.96 5.78 -11.68
N ASP A 150 -35.18 5.49 -12.10
CA ASP A 150 -36.00 4.42 -11.56
C ASP A 150 -35.89 3.17 -12.43
N THR A 151 -35.25 2.11 -11.91
CA THR A 151 -35.10 0.85 -12.64
C THR A 151 -36.25 -0.13 -12.42
N GLU A 152 -36.94 -0.04 -11.28
CA GLU A 152 -37.93 -1.03 -10.83
C GLU A 152 -39.36 -0.46 -10.75
N GLY A 153 -39.56 0.82 -11.07
CA GLY A 153 -40.85 1.49 -10.97
C GLY A 153 -41.24 1.77 -9.51
N THR A 154 -40.30 2.18 -8.67
CA THR A 154 -40.47 2.46 -7.24
C THR A 154 -40.81 3.92 -6.93
N PHE A 155 -40.57 4.84 -7.85
CA PHE A 155 -40.85 6.26 -7.65
C PHE A 155 -42.37 6.50 -7.54
N ARG A 156 -42.80 7.26 -6.53
CA ARG A 156 -44.21 7.59 -6.28
C ARG A 156 -44.36 9.09 -6.04
N PRO A 157 -44.96 9.85 -6.98
CA PRO A 157 -45.16 11.29 -6.83
C PRO A 157 -45.92 11.67 -5.55
N GLU A 158 -46.91 10.87 -5.16
CA GLU A 158 -47.73 11.08 -3.95
C GLU A 158 -46.85 11.08 -2.69
N ARG A 159 -45.81 10.24 -2.68
CA ARG A 159 -44.88 10.18 -1.54
C ARG A 159 -43.99 11.43 -1.48
N ILE A 160 -43.56 11.96 -2.62
CA ILE A 160 -42.84 13.25 -2.67
C ILE A 160 -43.72 14.37 -2.14
N ARG A 161 -44.99 14.43 -2.57
CA ARG A 161 -45.93 15.46 -2.08
C ARG A 161 -46.06 15.41 -0.57
N GLN A 162 -46.25 14.22 -0.01
CA GLN A 162 -46.34 14.02 1.44
C GLN A 162 -45.08 14.52 2.19
N ILE A 163 -43.88 14.20 1.68
CA ILE A 163 -42.60 14.65 2.28
C ILE A 163 -42.48 16.17 2.20
N ALA A 164 -42.86 16.77 1.07
CA ALA A 164 -42.83 18.22 0.86
C ALA A 164 -43.80 18.96 1.80
N GLU A 165 -45.05 18.51 1.90
CA GLU A 165 -46.08 19.10 2.77
C GLU A 165 -45.64 19.08 4.23
N ALA A 166 -45.13 17.93 4.70
CA ALA A 166 -44.65 17.77 6.06
C ALA A 166 -43.43 18.68 6.38
N LYS A 167 -42.67 19.09 5.36
CA LYS A 167 -41.56 20.05 5.47
C LYS A 167 -41.99 21.50 5.24
N GLY A 168 -43.30 21.76 5.05
CA GLY A 168 -43.84 23.10 4.77
C GLY A 168 -43.49 23.65 3.39
N ALA A 169 -43.12 22.80 2.44
CA ALA A 169 -42.77 23.18 1.07
C ALA A 169 -43.95 22.95 0.11
N ASN A 170 -44.02 23.74 -0.96
CA ASN A 170 -45.05 23.55 -1.99
C ASN A 170 -44.81 22.22 -2.74
N PRO A 171 -45.75 21.26 -2.71
CA PRO A 171 -45.54 19.92 -3.26
C PRO A 171 -45.28 19.91 -4.76
N GLU A 172 -46.00 20.74 -5.51
CA GLU A 172 -45.88 20.81 -6.97
C GLU A 172 -44.54 21.45 -7.38
N SER A 173 -44.07 22.45 -6.63
CA SER A 173 -42.75 23.04 -6.84
C SER A 173 -41.63 22.03 -6.57
N VAL A 174 -41.72 21.27 -5.47
CA VAL A 174 -40.72 20.25 -5.11
C VAL A 174 -40.70 19.13 -6.15
N LEU A 175 -41.87 18.67 -6.57
CA LEU A 175 -42.00 17.60 -7.56
C LEU A 175 -41.46 18.04 -8.93
N LYS A 176 -41.70 19.29 -9.35
CA LYS A 176 -41.16 19.86 -10.59
C LYS A 176 -39.62 19.89 -10.64
N ASN A 177 -38.97 19.92 -9.47
CA ASN A 177 -37.52 19.93 -9.33
C ASN A 177 -36.90 18.52 -9.25
N ILE A 178 -37.70 17.46 -9.42
CA ILE A 178 -37.23 16.07 -9.46
C ILE A 178 -37.44 15.54 -10.88
N LEU A 179 -36.36 15.38 -11.62
CA LEU A 179 -36.36 14.87 -12.98
C LEU A 179 -36.32 13.33 -12.94
N VAL A 180 -37.42 12.69 -13.31
CA VAL A 180 -37.56 11.23 -13.20
C VAL A 180 -37.42 10.58 -14.57
N ALA A 181 -36.58 9.55 -14.65
CA ALA A 181 -36.44 8.72 -15.84
C ALA A 181 -36.56 7.24 -15.48
N ARG A 182 -37.39 6.50 -16.21
CA ARG A 182 -37.48 5.05 -16.06
C ARG A 182 -36.44 4.38 -16.96
N ALA A 183 -35.50 3.67 -16.35
CA ALA A 183 -34.61 2.79 -17.10
C ALA A 183 -35.34 1.48 -17.43
N PHE A 184 -35.20 0.99 -18.67
CA PHE A 184 -35.86 -0.26 -19.12
C PHE A 184 -34.88 -1.42 -19.29
N ASN A 185 -33.58 -1.11 -19.39
CA ASN A 185 -32.49 -2.06 -19.54
C ASN A 185 -31.16 -1.37 -19.13
N SER A 186 -30.07 -2.14 -19.06
CA SER A 186 -28.75 -1.67 -18.60
C SER A 186 -28.12 -0.64 -19.54
N ASP A 187 -28.34 -0.74 -20.85
CA ASP A 187 -27.85 0.26 -21.82
C ASP A 187 -28.60 1.59 -21.69
N HIS A 188 -29.91 1.53 -21.50
CA HIS A 188 -30.73 2.72 -21.26
C HIS A 188 -30.34 3.38 -19.93
N GLN A 189 -30.07 2.58 -18.90
CA GLN A 189 -29.58 3.09 -17.62
C GLN A 189 -28.24 3.83 -17.75
N ILE A 190 -27.32 3.34 -18.59
CA ILE A 190 -26.05 4.02 -18.91
C ILE A 190 -26.32 5.32 -19.68
N LEU A 191 -27.13 5.27 -20.74
CA LEU A 191 -27.50 6.43 -21.55
C LEU A 191 -28.12 7.56 -20.72
N LEU A 192 -28.93 7.22 -19.72
CA LEU A 192 -29.55 8.22 -18.85
C LEU A 192 -28.53 9.04 -18.07
N ILE A 193 -27.37 8.48 -17.70
CA ILE A 193 -26.31 9.25 -17.04
C ILE A 193 -25.65 10.24 -18.01
N ASP A 194 -25.47 9.86 -19.26
CA ASP A 194 -24.97 10.80 -20.28
C ASP A 194 -25.97 11.96 -20.47
N LYS A 195 -27.28 11.67 -20.43
CA LYS A 195 -28.35 12.69 -20.44
C LYS A 195 -28.38 13.58 -19.21
N VAL A 196 -27.99 13.09 -18.04
CA VAL A 196 -27.82 13.95 -16.85
C VAL A 196 -26.74 15.00 -17.11
N GLY A 197 -25.63 14.62 -17.73
CA GLY A 197 -24.59 15.59 -18.12
C GLY A 197 -25.11 16.69 -19.04
N GLU A 198 -25.93 16.32 -20.04
CA GLU A 198 -26.58 17.28 -20.93
C GLU A 198 -27.53 18.24 -20.19
N LEU A 199 -28.33 17.73 -19.24
CA LEU A 199 -29.24 18.55 -18.44
C LEU A 199 -28.48 19.59 -17.62
N ILE A 200 -27.40 19.18 -16.95
CA ILE A 200 -26.55 20.08 -16.16
C ILE A 200 -26.00 21.19 -17.04
N LYS A 201 -25.49 20.83 -18.23
CA LYS A 201 -24.98 21.81 -19.20
C LYS A 201 -26.06 22.80 -19.67
N ASN A 202 -27.28 22.33 -19.87
CA ASN A 202 -28.41 23.16 -20.28
C ASN A 202 -28.95 24.07 -19.17
N GLY A 203 -28.24 24.14 -18.02
CA GLY A 203 -28.52 25.06 -16.93
C GLY A 203 -29.33 24.45 -15.80
N GLU A 204 -29.58 23.13 -15.79
CA GLU A 204 -30.26 22.49 -14.69
C GLU A 204 -29.31 22.32 -13.49
N PRO A 205 -29.61 22.90 -12.30
CA PRO A 205 -28.72 22.87 -11.16
C PRO A 205 -28.84 21.54 -10.40
N ILE A 206 -28.47 20.43 -11.03
CA ILE A 206 -28.59 19.08 -10.44
C ILE A 206 -27.50 18.89 -9.38
N ARG A 207 -27.91 18.48 -8.17
CA ARG A 207 -27.00 18.25 -7.04
C ARG A 207 -27.02 16.82 -6.50
N ILE A 208 -27.97 16.01 -6.94
CA ILE A 208 -28.01 14.59 -6.63
C ILE A 208 -28.55 13.78 -7.79
N VAL A 209 -27.93 12.63 -8.05
CA VAL A 209 -28.48 11.57 -8.91
C VAL A 209 -28.77 10.35 -8.06
N ILE A 210 -30.02 9.91 -8.08
CA ILE A 210 -30.48 8.71 -7.39
C ILE A 210 -30.68 7.61 -8.42
N VAL A 211 -30.01 6.49 -8.22
CA VAL A 211 -30.19 5.27 -9.02
C VAL A 211 -30.81 4.21 -8.11
N ASP A 212 -32.15 4.09 -8.17
CA ASP A 212 -32.88 3.14 -7.34
C ASP A 212 -32.86 1.75 -8.00
N SER A 213 -32.17 0.82 -7.34
CA SER A 213 -31.84 -0.54 -7.75
C SER A 213 -30.79 -0.60 -8.86
N LEU A 214 -29.59 -0.12 -8.55
CA LEU A 214 -28.42 -0.03 -9.44
C LEU A 214 -28.21 -1.28 -10.30
N THR A 215 -28.34 -2.47 -9.70
CA THR A 215 -28.00 -3.74 -10.34
C THR A 215 -29.18 -4.48 -10.97
N ALA A 216 -30.42 -3.96 -10.90
CA ALA A 216 -31.61 -4.70 -11.31
C ALA A 216 -31.56 -5.16 -12.79
N HIS A 217 -31.39 -4.22 -13.73
CA HIS A 217 -31.35 -4.52 -15.17
C HIS A 217 -30.11 -5.34 -15.55
N PHE A 218 -28.95 -4.99 -14.98
CA PHE A 218 -27.72 -5.75 -15.16
C PHE A 218 -27.86 -7.22 -14.72
N ARG A 219 -28.70 -7.51 -13.72
CA ARG A 219 -28.97 -8.89 -13.31
C ARG A 219 -29.98 -9.60 -14.20
N ALA A 220 -31.01 -8.88 -14.64
CA ALA A 220 -32.05 -9.43 -15.50
C ALA A 220 -31.48 -9.82 -16.88
N GLU A 221 -30.63 -8.98 -17.47
CA GLU A 221 -30.06 -9.18 -18.80
C GLU A 221 -28.91 -10.20 -18.82
N PHE A 222 -28.08 -10.20 -17.78
CA PHE A 222 -26.89 -11.04 -17.71
C PHE A 222 -27.11 -12.21 -16.72
N ALA A 223 -28.16 -12.99 -16.98
CA ALA A 223 -28.51 -14.15 -16.17
C ALA A 223 -27.60 -15.36 -16.48
N GLY A 224 -27.19 -16.08 -15.42
CA GLY A 224 -26.38 -17.30 -15.53
C GLY A 224 -24.87 -17.10 -15.34
N ARG A 225 -24.16 -18.18 -14.96
CA ARG A 225 -22.74 -18.12 -14.54
C ARG A 225 -21.76 -17.69 -15.66
N GLY A 226 -22.14 -17.84 -16.94
CA GLY A 226 -21.31 -17.49 -18.09
C GLY A 226 -21.24 -16.00 -18.42
N MET A 227 -22.25 -15.21 -18.02
CA MET A 227 -22.37 -13.77 -18.32
C MET A 227 -21.92 -12.87 -17.17
N LEU A 228 -21.41 -13.45 -16.08
CA LEU A 228 -21.00 -12.71 -14.88
C LEU A 228 -19.86 -11.72 -15.15
N ALA A 229 -18.92 -12.07 -16.03
CA ALA A 229 -17.79 -11.21 -16.39
C ALA A 229 -18.26 -9.98 -17.18
N ASP A 230 -19.09 -10.18 -18.21
CA ASP A 230 -19.66 -9.11 -19.03
C ASP A 230 -20.53 -8.18 -18.19
N ARG A 231 -21.33 -8.75 -17.28
CA ARG A 231 -22.09 -7.98 -16.28
C ARG A 231 -21.18 -7.12 -15.42
N GLN A 232 -20.11 -7.68 -14.87
CA GLN A 232 -19.20 -6.95 -13.98
C GLN A 232 -18.45 -5.85 -14.73
N GLN A 233 -18.00 -6.11 -15.95
CA GLN A 233 -17.33 -5.12 -16.78
C GLN A 233 -18.26 -3.95 -17.13
N LYS A 234 -19.50 -4.25 -17.54
CA LYS A 234 -20.49 -3.23 -17.89
C LYS A 234 -20.92 -2.41 -16.67
N LEU A 235 -21.11 -3.07 -15.52
CA LEU A 235 -21.43 -2.42 -14.25
C LEU A 235 -20.28 -1.53 -13.76
N ASN A 236 -19.02 -1.98 -13.86
CA ASN A 236 -17.86 -1.17 -13.48
C ASN A 236 -17.73 0.07 -14.36
N LYS A 237 -17.93 -0.06 -15.69
CA LYS A 237 -17.97 1.10 -16.59
C LYS A 237 -19.04 2.09 -16.16
N TYR A 238 -20.22 1.59 -15.80
CA TYR A 238 -21.32 2.43 -15.33
C TYR A 238 -20.99 3.16 -14.01
N LEU A 239 -20.39 2.46 -13.04
CA LEU A 239 -19.92 3.05 -11.78
C LEU A 239 -18.84 4.12 -12.01
N HIS A 240 -17.90 3.90 -12.94
CA HIS A 240 -16.92 4.92 -13.30
C HIS A 240 -17.57 6.17 -13.91
N ASN A 241 -18.59 6.01 -14.75
CA ASN A 241 -19.34 7.14 -15.31
C ASN A 241 -20.07 7.93 -14.20
N LEU A 242 -20.67 7.22 -13.23
CA LEU A 242 -21.30 7.83 -12.05
C LEU A 242 -20.29 8.61 -11.20
N MET A 243 -19.11 8.05 -10.93
CA MET A 243 -18.08 8.75 -10.17
C MET A 243 -17.56 9.98 -10.93
N LYS A 244 -17.33 9.84 -12.24
CA LYS A 244 -16.88 10.93 -13.10
C LYS A 244 -17.83 12.12 -13.06
N ILE A 245 -19.14 11.89 -13.21
CA ILE A 245 -20.13 12.96 -13.18
C ILE A 245 -20.26 13.57 -11.76
N ALA A 246 -20.09 12.76 -10.70
CA ALA A 246 -20.06 13.21 -9.31
C ALA A 246 -18.95 14.24 -9.05
N GLU A 247 -17.72 13.90 -9.46
CA GLU A 247 -16.55 14.74 -9.29
C GLU A 247 -16.61 16.00 -10.16
N GLN A 248 -16.98 15.83 -11.43
CA GLN A 248 -16.97 16.90 -12.43
C GLN A 248 -17.98 18.00 -12.09
N PHE A 249 -19.18 17.65 -11.66
CA PHE A 249 -20.27 18.60 -11.43
C PHE A 249 -20.57 18.86 -9.96
N ASN A 250 -19.74 18.34 -9.05
CA ASN A 250 -19.92 18.46 -7.60
C ASN A 250 -21.34 18.06 -7.18
N LEU A 251 -21.72 16.83 -7.52
CA LEU A 251 -23.03 16.25 -7.18
C LEU A 251 -22.85 14.98 -6.35
N ALA A 252 -23.88 14.62 -5.60
CA ALA A 252 -23.94 13.37 -4.85
C ALA A 252 -24.53 12.25 -5.73
N ILE A 253 -23.97 11.05 -5.65
CA ILE A 253 -24.57 9.86 -6.24
C ILE A 253 -25.10 8.98 -5.11
N TYR A 254 -26.40 8.71 -5.12
CA TYR A 254 -27.02 7.75 -4.20
C TYR A 254 -27.53 6.54 -4.98
N VAL A 255 -27.09 5.35 -4.59
CA VAL A 255 -27.49 4.11 -5.25
C VAL A 255 -28.12 3.15 -4.26
N THR A 256 -29.12 2.38 -4.71
CA THR A 256 -29.70 1.32 -3.88
C THR A 256 -29.46 -0.06 -4.47
N ASN A 257 -29.34 -1.07 -3.60
CA ASN A 257 -29.28 -2.48 -3.98
C ASN A 257 -30.13 -3.34 -3.02
N GLN A 258 -30.70 -4.44 -3.54
CA GLN A 258 -31.51 -5.37 -2.72
C GLN A 258 -30.62 -6.47 -2.05
N VAL A 259 -31.14 -7.23 -1.08
CA VAL A 259 -30.50 -8.43 -0.46
C VAL A 259 -31.40 -9.67 -0.67
N MET A 260 -30.84 -10.88 -0.85
CA MET A 260 -31.59 -12.13 -1.09
C MET A 260 -31.36 -13.01 0.12
N ALA A 261 -32.45 -13.55 0.66
CA ALA A 261 -32.37 -14.57 1.69
C ALA A 261 -31.88 -15.88 1.09
N ASN A 262 -30.84 -16.47 1.66
CA ASN A 262 -30.38 -17.81 1.31
C ASN A 262 -31.31 -18.86 1.96
N PRO A 263 -32.11 -19.62 1.21
CA PRO A 263 -33.11 -20.55 1.77
C PRO A 263 -32.51 -21.76 2.52
N ALA A 264 -31.18 -21.97 2.47
CA ALA A 264 -30.49 -23.10 3.08
C ALA A 264 -29.98 -22.85 4.53
N MET A 265 -30.17 -21.65 5.08
CA MET A 265 -29.67 -21.28 6.41
C MET A 265 -30.78 -21.45 7.47
N MET A 266 -30.65 -22.46 8.34
CA MET A 266 -31.59 -22.68 9.46
C MET A 266 -31.29 -21.84 10.71
N PHE A 267 -30.09 -21.25 10.87
CA PHE A 267 -29.73 -20.32 11.95
C PHE A 267 -28.66 -19.28 11.51
N GLY A 268 -28.83 -18.00 11.87
CA GLY A 268 -27.97 -16.84 11.53
C GLY A 268 -28.69 -15.75 10.70
N ASP A 269 -28.19 -14.51 10.64
CA ASP A 269 -28.80 -13.41 9.85
C ASP A 269 -28.71 -13.74 8.34
N PRO A 270 -29.84 -14.01 7.65
CA PRO A 270 -29.85 -14.58 6.30
C PRO A 270 -29.66 -13.54 5.18
N THR A 271 -29.23 -12.32 5.50
CA THR A 271 -29.21 -11.20 4.57
C THR A 271 -27.83 -11.00 3.92
N THR A 272 -27.71 -11.29 2.63
CA THR A 272 -26.51 -10.98 1.81
C THR A 272 -26.90 -10.09 0.62
N ALA A 273 -26.11 -9.06 0.33
CA ALA A 273 -26.34 -8.15 -0.79
C ALA A 273 -26.45 -8.90 -2.13
N ILE A 274 -27.50 -8.56 -2.89
CA ILE A 274 -27.81 -9.14 -4.20
C ILE A 274 -26.97 -8.42 -5.24
N GLY A 275 -26.05 -9.14 -5.85
CA GLY A 275 -25.09 -8.57 -6.82
C GLY A 275 -23.72 -9.25 -6.78
N GLY A 276 -23.47 -10.06 -5.74
CA GLY A 276 -22.11 -10.28 -5.28
C GLY A 276 -21.76 -9.15 -4.32
N ASN A 277 -20.85 -9.40 -3.39
CA ASN A 277 -20.38 -8.40 -2.45
C ASN A 277 -19.73 -7.25 -3.21
N ILE A 278 -20.52 -6.21 -3.41
CA ILE A 278 -20.01 -4.92 -3.78
C ILE A 278 -19.74 -4.29 -2.40
N VAL A 279 -18.45 -4.43 -2.04
CA VAL A 279 -17.60 -4.02 -0.90
C VAL A 279 -18.22 -3.79 0.50
N GLY A 280 -17.68 -4.49 1.46
CA GLY A 280 -17.86 -4.24 2.88
C GLY A 280 -16.80 -5.06 3.58
N HIS A 281 -16.14 -4.51 4.58
CA HIS A 281 -15.25 -5.27 5.47
C HIS A 281 -14.00 -5.86 4.81
N ALA A 282 -13.41 -5.25 3.78
CA ALA A 282 -12.16 -5.74 3.17
C ALA A 282 -10.95 -5.44 4.08
N CYS A 283 -10.80 -6.16 5.19
CA CYS A 283 -9.82 -5.82 6.20
C CYS A 283 -8.78 -6.92 6.43
N LEU A 284 -7.64 -6.53 6.97
CA LEU A 284 -6.51 -7.37 7.33
C LEU A 284 -6.32 -7.46 8.84
N THR A 285 -5.66 -8.51 9.33
CA THR A 285 -5.28 -8.58 10.75
C THR A 285 -4.24 -7.51 11.09
N GLY A 286 -4.24 -7.03 12.34
CA GLY A 286 -3.38 -5.93 12.79
C GLY A 286 -1.87 -6.19 12.70
N ASP A 287 -1.45 -7.45 12.61
CA ASP A 287 -0.05 -7.87 12.42
C ASP A 287 0.40 -7.87 10.94
N SER A 288 -0.47 -7.50 10.01
CA SER A 288 -0.13 -7.39 8.59
C SER A 288 0.91 -6.30 8.37
N LEU A 289 1.99 -6.63 7.66
CA LEU A 289 3.13 -5.76 7.42
C LEU A 289 2.97 -4.98 6.12
N ILE A 290 2.89 -3.66 6.21
CA ILE A 290 2.75 -2.72 5.12
C ILE A 290 4.12 -2.19 4.71
N GLN A 291 4.38 -2.16 3.40
CA GLN A 291 5.61 -1.59 2.84
C GLN A 291 5.43 -0.10 2.56
N ILE A 292 6.20 0.72 3.27
CA ILE A 292 6.22 2.17 3.12
C ILE A 292 7.12 2.53 1.93
N SER A 293 6.79 3.60 1.22
CA SER A 293 7.54 4.02 0.02
C SER A 293 9.00 4.37 0.30
N ASP A 294 9.33 4.74 1.54
CA ASP A 294 10.70 5.01 1.98
C ASP A 294 11.48 3.74 2.37
N GLY A 295 10.87 2.55 2.28
CA GLY A 295 11.47 1.27 2.60
C GLY A 295 11.27 0.77 4.03
N ARG A 296 10.66 1.57 4.92
CA ARG A 296 10.20 1.06 6.22
C ARG A 296 9.10 0.02 6.04
N ILE A 297 8.94 -0.80 7.06
CA ILE A 297 7.88 -1.82 7.15
C ILE A 297 7.18 -1.64 8.48
N LYS A 298 5.87 -1.40 8.44
CA LYS A 298 5.04 -1.17 9.64
C LYS A 298 3.91 -2.18 9.71
N GLU A 299 3.51 -2.55 10.92
CA GLU A 299 2.25 -3.26 11.13
C GLU A 299 1.07 -2.33 10.82
N ILE A 300 0.02 -2.82 10.16
CA ILE A 300 -1.12 -2.02 9.70
C ILE A 300 -1.80 -1.26 10.85
N LYS A 301 -1.87 -1.86 12.06
CA LYS A 301 -2.43 -1.19 13.24
C LYS A 301 -1.61 0.03 13.73
N ASN A 302 -0.35 0.14 13.31
CA ASN A 302 0.56 1.24 13.66
C ASN A 302 0.71 2.25 12.51
N MET A 303 -0.02 2.05 11.40
CA MET A 303 -0.03 2.97 10.28
C MET A 303 -0.74 4.27 10.67
N LYS A 304 -0.30 5.36 10.06
CA LYS A 304 -0.98 6.67 10.10
C LYS A 304 -1.22 7.09 8.65
N GLN A 305 -1.10 8.37 8.36
CA GLN A 305 -1.07 8.89 6.99
C GLN A 305 0.36 8.78 6.41
N ASP A 306 0.80 7.56 6.12
CA ASP A 306 2.12 7.30 5.55
C ASP A 306 2.04 7.12 4.03
N LYS A 307 3.10 7.50 3.29
CA LYS A 307 3.19 7.18 1.86
C LYS A 307 3.54 5.70 1.69
N VAL A 308 2.62 4.92 1.13
CA VAL A 308 2.74 3.47 0.95
C VAL A 308 3.20 3.12 -0.47
N ILE A 309 3.53 1.85 -0.69
CA ILE A 309 3.75 1.33 -2.04
C ILE A 309 2.45 0.71 -2.55
N ALA A 310 2.05 1.11 -3.75
CA ALA A 310 0.87 0.62 -4.46
C ALA A 310 1.22 0.14 -5.87
N GLY A 311 0.44 -0.81 -6.38
CA GLY A 311 0.51 -1.28 -7.75
C GLY A 311 -0.14 -0.29 -8.72
N ASN A 312 0.54 -0.02 -9.84
CA ASN A 312 -0.01 0.70 -10.98
C ASN A 312 -0.31 -0.31 -12.08
N PHE A 313 -1.61 -0.61 -12.27
CA PHE A 313 -2.08 -1.60 -13.25
C PHE A 313 -1.99 -1.14 -14.71
N LYS A 314 -1.68 0.14 -14.96
CA LYS A 314 -1.46 0.66 -16.31
C LYS A 314 -0.06 0.28 -16.81
N ASP A 315 0.93 0.53 -15.98
CA ASP A 315 2.36 0.33 -16.29
C ASP A 315 2.92 -0.99 -15.73
N LEU A 316 2.12 -1.71 -14.93
CA LEU A 316 2.45 -2.97 -14.26
C LEU A 316 3.73 -2.91 -13.41
N ASN A 317 3.87 -1.79 -12.70
CA ASN A 317 4.97 -1.52 -11.78
C ASN A 317 4.43 -1.07 -10.41
N PHE A 318 5.34 -0.86 -9.48
CA PHE A 318 5.01 -0.33 -8.15
C PHE A 318 5.46 1.12 -8.01
N GLN A 319 4.65 1.93 -7.32
CA GLN A 319 4.92 3.34 -7.09
C GLN A 319 4.53 3.77 -5.67
N GLY A 320 5.10 4.88 -5.20
CA GLY A 320 4.66 5.52 -3.96
C GLY A 320 3.28 6.15 -4.13
N ALA A 321 2.40 5.94 -3.16
CA ALA A 321 1.04 6.49 -3.13
C ALA A 321 0.70 6.98 -1.72
N GLU A 322 -0.08 8.06 -1.64
CA GLU A 322 -0.56 8.57 -0.35
C GLU A 322 -1.66 7.66 0.19
N SER A 323 -1.61 7.39 1.50
CA SER A 323 -2.67 6.69 2.21
C SER A 323 -3.47 7.65 3.09
N ASP A 324 -4.72 7.29 3.34
CA ASP A 324 -5.58 7.90 4.33
C ASP A 324 -5.32 7.30 5.73
N LEU A 325 -6.10 7.74 6.70
CA LEU A 325 -6.03 7.20 8.06
C LEU A 325 -6.49 5.73 8.10
N VAL A 326 -5.87 4.97 8.99
CA VAL A 326 -6.27 3.59 9.28
C VAL A 326 -7.60 3.58 10.01
N PHE A 327 -8.49 2.71 9.58
CA PHE A 327 -9.71 2.39 10.31
C PHE A 327 -9.66 0.98 10.87
N VAL A 328 -10.50 0.71 11.85
CA VAL A 328 -10.52 -0.54 12.62
C VAL A 328 -11.91 -1.16 12.56
N ASN A 329 -11.99 -2.42 12.13
CA ASN A 329 -13.20 -3.21 12.13
C ASN A 329 -13.13 -4.30 13.24
N PRO A 330 -13.91 -4.16 14.33
CA PRO A 330 -13.95 -5.16 15.40
C PRO A 330 -14.88 -6.35 15.10
N ASN A 331 -15.66 -6.29 14.02
CA ASN A 331 -16.78 -7.19 13.73
C ASN A 331 -16.47 -8.14 12.57
N VAL A 332 -15.37 -8.90 12.68
CA VAL A 332 -15.01 -9.94 11.71
C VAL A 332 -15.17 -11.30 12.36
N ASP A 333 -16.16 -12.09 11.92
CA ASP A 333 -16.44 -13.40 12.51
C ASP A 333 -15.47 -14.49 12.07
N LYS A 334 -14.93 -14.38 10.84
CA LYS A 334 -14.10 -15.42 10.23
C LYS A 334 -12.80 -14.86 9.68
N ILE A 335 -11.72 -15.55 9.98
CA ILE A 335 -10.38 -15.25 9.50
C ILE A 335 -10.04 -16.18 8.35
N TYR A 336 -9.83 -15.59 7.17
CA TYR A 336 -9.34 -16.27 5.98
C TYR A 336 -7.83 -16.14 5.92
N ASN A 337 -7.13 -17.26 6.15
CA ASN A 337 -5.68 -17.34 6.02
C ASN A 337 -5.33 -17.95 4.66
N ILE A 338 -4.86 -17.09 3.75
CA ILE A 338 -4.44 -17.44 2.39
C ILE A 338 -2.93 -17.64 2.39
N GLN A 339 -2.49 -18.81 1.91
CA GLN A 339 -1.09 -19.18 1.90
C GLN A 339 -0.58 -19.43 0.47
N THR A 340 0.49 -18.73 0.10
CA THR A 340 1.24 -18.86 -1.15
C THR A 340 2.72 -19.17 -0.83
N THR A 341 3.65 -18.36 -1.34
CA THR A 341 5.01 -18.15 -0.81
C THR A 341 4.98 -17.49 0.58
N GLY A 342 4.11 -16.50 0.74
CA GLY A 342 3.81 -15.81 1.99
C GLY A 342 2.48 -16.27 2.59
N LYS A 343 2.01 -15.49 3.57
CA LYS A 343 0.70 -15.68 4.21
C LYS A 343 0.05 -14.33 4.45
N ILE A 344 -1.26 -14.29 4.27
CA ILE A 344 -2.07 -13.13 4.64
C ILE A 344 -3.34 -13.62 5.32
N LYS A 345 -3.67 -12.97 6.43
CA LYS A 345 -4.92 -13.18 7.15
C LYS A 345 -5.83 -11.99 6.86
N CYS A 346 -7.04 -12.28 6.45
CA CYS A 346 -7.98 -11.27 5.98
C CYS A 346 -9.41 -11.69 6.30
N SER A 347 -10.33 -10.75 6.19
CA SER A 347 -11.76 -11.04 6.27
C SER A 347 -12.22 -11.85 5.04
N SER A 348 -13.44 -12.37 5.09
CA SER A 348 -14.04 -13.09 3.96
C SER A 348 -14.20 -12.25 2.67
N LEU A 349 -14.32 -10.93 2.82
CA LEU A 349 -14.67 -9.97 1.77
C LEU A 349 -13.45 -9.25 1.19
N HIS A 350 -12.29 -9.43 1.81
CA HIS A 350 -11.05 -8.83 1.35
C HIS A 350 -10.71 -9.32 -0.08
N ARG A 351 -10.40 -8.38 -0.98
CA ARG A 351 -10.20 -8.66 -2.41
C ARG A 351 -8.73 -8.83 -2.79
N PHE A 352 -8.51 -9.72 -3.74
CA PHE A 352 -7.22 -10.04 -4.37
C PHE A 352 -7.35 -9.97 -5.88
N PHE A 353 -6.27 -9.61 -6.56
CA PHE A 353 -6.24 -9.56 -8.02
C PHE A 353 -5.78 -10.89 -8.60
N LYS A 354 -6.47 -11.39 -9.62
CA LYS A 354 -6.06 -12.53 -10.45
C LYS A 354 -6.14 -12.16 -11.92
N ILE A 355 -5.63 -13.04 -12.79
CA ILE A 355 -5.80 -12.89 -14.24
C ILE A 355 -6.85 -13.89 -14.72
N ASP A 356 -7.80 -13.39 -15.52
CA ASP A 356 -8.69 -14.22 -16.33
C ASP A 356 -8.82 -13.62 -17.73
N ASN A 357 -8.70 -14.47 -18.75
CA ASN A 357 -8.75 -14.09 -20.16
C ASN A 357 -7.94 -12.82 -20.52
N PHE A 358 -6.65 -12.79 -20.14
CA PHE A 358 -5.73 -11.67 -20.41
C PHE A 358 -6.19 -10.32 -19.81
N SER A 359 -6.92 -10.34 -18.70
CA SER A 359 -7.35 -9.15 -17.96
C SER A 359 -7.19 -9.37 -16.45
N PHE A 360 -6.99 -8.29 -15.70
CA PHE A 360 -7.02 -8.34 -14.24
C PHE A 360 -8.48 -8.38 -13.77
N VAL A 361 -8.77 -9.27 -12.84
CA VAL A 361 -10.07 -9.36 -12.18
C VAL A 361 -9.88 -9.46 -10.67
N GLU A 362 -10.76 -8.81 -9.93
CA GLU A 362 -10.80 -8.89 -8.47
C GLU A 362 -11.58 -10.12 -8.02
N LYS A 363 -11.12 -10.71 -6.92
CA LYS A 363 -11.77 -11.85 -6.30
C LYS A 363 -11.65 -11.78 -4.78
N GLU A 364 -12.75 -12.03 -4.11
CA GLU A 364 -12.78 -12.02 -2.65
C GLU A 364 -12.14 -13.27 -2.05
N ALA A 365 -11.61 -13.12 -0.84
CA ALA A 365 -10.97 -14.18 -0.08
C ALA A 365 -11.83 -15.44 0.00
N LYS A 366 -13.14 -15.30 0.20
CA LYS A 366 -14.07 -16.44 0.28
C LYS A 366 -14.30 -17.18 -1.04
N ASP A 367 -14.08 -16.51 -2.18
CA ASP A 367 -14.31 -17.09 -3.49
C ASP A 367 -13.03 -17.60 -4.16
N LEU A 368 -11.86 -17.31 -3.55
CA LEU A 368 -10.59 -17.88 -3.95
C LEU A 368 -10.57 -19.39 -3.73
N ARG A 369 -9.81 -20.08 -4.58
CA ARG A 369 -9.60 -21.53 -4.51
C ARG A 369 -8.12 -21.84 -4.51
N GLU A 370 -7.76 -22.98 -3.93
CA GLU A 370 -6.41 -23.51 -4.11
C GLU A 370 -6.10 -23.67 -5.61
N GLU A 371 -4.83 -23.52 -5.99
CA GLU A 371 -4.33 -23.45 -7.36
C GLU A 371 -4.71 -22.21 -8.18
N ASP A 372 -5.54 -21.29 -7.66
CA ASP A 372 -5.69 -19.96 -8.27
C ASP A 372 -4.37 -19.17 -8.14
N PHE A 373 -4.05 -18.39 -9.16
CA PHE A 373 -2.96 -17.41 -9.11
C PHE A 373 -3.49 -16.07 -8.61
N ILE A 374 -2.81 -15.49 -7.63
CA ILE A 374 -3.10 -14.15 -7.11
C ILE A 374 -1.87 -13.25 -7.19
N LEU A 375 -2.13 -11.96 -7.38
CA LEU A 375 -1.13 -10.92 -7.55
C LEU A 375 -0.34 -10.72 -6.26
N GLN A 376 0.97 -10.70 -6.43
CA GLN A 376 1.97 -10.41 -5.41
C GLN A 376 3.04 -9.51 -6.00
N VAL A 377 3.89 -9.03 -5.10
CA VAL A 377 5.09 -8.31 -5.46
C VAL A 377 6.13 -9.26 -6.07
N GLY A 378 6.61 -8.93 -7.27
CA GLY A 378 7.78 -9.57 -7.86
C GLY A 378 9.07 -8.89 -7.43
N LYS A 379 9.16 -7.58 -7.65
CA LYS A 379 10.29 -6.74 -7.26
C LYS A 379 9.79 -5.36 -6.80
N ILE A 380 10.47 -4.77 -5.82
CA ILE A 380 10.22 -3.38 -5.42
C ILE A 380 11.50 -2.57 -5.57
N ASP A 381 11.42 -1.51 -6.34
CA ASP A 381 12.49 -0.54 -6.44
C ASP A 381 12.30 0.57 -5.41
N ILE A 382 13.20 0.58 -4.43
CA ILE A 382 13.30 1.62 -3.40
C ILE A 382 14.71 2.17 -3.48
N GLU A 383 14.83 3.48 -3.73
CA GLU A 383 16.13 4.16 -3.84
C GLU A 383 16.92 4.05 -2.53
N GLY A 384 16.26 4.38 -1.42
CA GLY A 384 16.82 4.38 -0.08
C GLY A 384 17.82 5.53 0.15
N GLU A 385 17.97 5.93 1.42
CA GLU A 385 18.78 7.07 1.85
C GLU A 385 19.85 6.65 2.87
N GLU A 386 20.85 7.50 3.10
CA GLU A 386 21.86 7.26 4.14
C GLU A 386 21.25 7.43 5.53
N GLN A 387 21.45 6.45 6.42
CA GLN A 387 20.88 6.47 7.75
C GLN A 387 21.89 6.95 8.79
N LYS A 388 21.56 8.02 9.50
CA LYS A 388 22.32 8.47 10.68
C LYS A 388 22.02 7.56 11.87
N LEU A 389 23.06 7.20 12.60
CA LEU A 389 23.01 6.31 13.76
C LEU A 389 22.97 7.10 15.07
N PRO A 390 22.41 6.52 16.14
CA PRO A 390 22.30 7.20 17.43
C PRO A 390 23.69 7.55 17.97
N PHE A 391 23.81 8.76 18.51
CA PHE A 391 25.03 9.19 19.17
C PHE A 391 25.19 8.46 20.51
N LEU A 392 26.33 7.79 20.70
CA LEU A 392 26.65 7.16 21.97
C LEU A 392 27.16 8.24 22.94
N LYS A 393 26.35 8.57 23.96
CA LYS A 393 26.76 9.46 25.07
C LYS A 393 27.85 8.78 25.90
N LEU A 394 29.10 8.88 25.45
CA LEU A 394 30.24 8.33 26.16
C LEU A 394 30.71 9.24 27.28
N LYS A 395 31.51 8.68 28.21
CA LYS A 395 32.24 9.49 29.20
C LYS A 395 33.03 10.56 28.45
N GLN A 396 32.85 11.83 28.80
CA GLN A 396 33.62 12.92 28.21
C GLN A 396 35.08 12.79 28.65
N ILE A 397 35.87 12.02 27.91
CA ILE A 397 37.32 11.90 28.06
C ILE A 397 37.95 12.34 26.74
N GLY A 398 39.02 13.13 26.82
CA GLY A 398 39.64 13.78 25.67
C GLY A 398 41.15 13.64 25.68
N LYS A 399 41.78 13.93 24.55
CA LYS A 399 43.22 14.16 24.43
C LYS A 399 43.46 15.63 24.13
N ILE A 400 44.63 16.11 24.51
CA ILE A 400 45.16 17.40 24.07
C ILE A 400 45.94 17.21 22.76
N SER A 401 45.83 18.16 21.83
CA SER A 401 46.62 18.15 20.59
C SER A 401 48.13 18.24 20.86
N LYS A 402 48.95 17.89 19.86
CA LYS A 402 50.41 17.96 20.01
C LYS A 402 50.88 19.38 20.33
N GLU A 403 50.34 20.34 19.59
CA GLU A 403 50.56 21.77 19.81
C GLU A 403 50.14 22.22 21.23
N THR A 404 48.99 21.74 21.72
CA THR A 404 48.53 22.03 23.09
C THR A 404 49.48 21.46 24.14
N SER A 405 50.06 20.28 23.91
CA SER A 405 51.04 19.68 24.83
C SER A 405 52.33 20.50 24.91
N GLU A 406 52.83 21.00 23.78
CA GLU A 406 54.02 21.86 23.72
C GLU A 406 53.81 23.15 24.52
N LYS A 407 52.66 23.82 24.34
CA LYS A 407 52.27 25.02 25.12
C LYS A 407 52.20 24.75 26.63
N ILE A 408 51.67 23.60 27.05
CA ILE A 408 51.65 23.20 28.46
C ILE A 408 53.07 22.98 28.99
N GLN A 409 53.95 22.37 28.21
CA GLN A 409 55.35 22.15 28.61
C GLN A 409 56.12 23.46 28.77
N GLU A 410 55.89 24.43 27.89
CA GLU A 410 56.46 25.79 28.00
C GLU A 410 55.99 26.48 29.28
N LYS A 411 54.69 26.44 29.60
CA LYS A 411 54.16 26.99 30.86
C LYS A 411 54.79 26.39 32.11
N PHE A 412 55.13 25.09 32.09
CA PHE A 412 55.84 24.47 33.20
C PHE A 412 57.34 24.84 33.26
N LYS A 413 57.93 25.31 32.16
CA LYS A 413 59.34 25.77 32.10
C LYS A 413 59.50 27.24 32.49
N GLU A 414 58.49 28.08 32.22
CA GLU A 414 58.48 29.52 32.57
C GLU A 414 58.60 29.78 34.09
N GLY A 415 58.38 28.77 34.92
CA GLY A 415 58.45 28.88 36.38
C GLY A 415 57.18 29.52 36.97
N GLY A 416 56.88 29.22 38.24
CA GLY A 416 55.72 29.78 38.95
C GLY A 416 54.50 28.86 39.09
N VAL A 417 54.56 27.62 38.58
CA VAL A 417 53.46 26.65 38.75
C VAL A 417 53.96 25.27 39.17
N CYS A 418 53.58 24.84 40.38
CA CYS A 418 53.98 23.54 40.91
C CYS A 418 53.11 22.42 40.31
N ARG A 419 53.76 21.41 39.70
CA ARG A 419 53.08 20.22 39.14
C ARG A 419 52.24 19.50 40.18
N GLU A 420 52.71 19.45 41.43
CA GLU A 420 51.98 18.79 42.52
C GLU A 420 50.70 19.53 42.89
N GLU A 421 50.75 20.85 42.97
CA GLU A 421 49.59 21.70 43.29
C GLU A 421 48.53 21.64 42.19
N ILE A 422 48.95 21.67 40.91
CA ILE A 422 48.03 21.48 39.79
C ILE A 422 47.38 20.10 39.86
N CYS A 423 48.18 19.04 40.09
CA CYS A 423 47.66 17.68 40.18
C CYS A 423 46.59 17.54 41.28
N LYS A 424 46.81 18.15 42.45
CA LYS A 424 45.82 18.21 43.54
C LYS A 424 44.55 18.96 43.12
N LYS A 425 44.67 20.11 42.45
CA LYS A 425 43.52 20.91 41.98
C LYS A 425 42.68 20.22 40.90
N ILE A 426 43.31 19.50 39.97
CA ILE A 426 42.60 18.87 38.84
C ILE A 426 42.18 17.42 39.11
N GLY A 427 42.59 16.87 40.25
CA GLY A 427 42.23 15.52 40.71
C GLY A 427 42.92 14.38 39.94
N ILE A 428 44.15 14.57 39.46
CA ILE A 428 44.94 13.52 38.79
C ILE A 428 46.33 13.39 39.41
N THR A 429 46.95 12.21 39.29
CA THR A 429 48.31 11.98 39.80
C THR A 429 49.37 12.67 38.92
N GLN A 430 50.53 13.00 39.49
CA GLN A 430 51.66 13.53 38.70
C GLN A 430 52.08 12.59 37.56
N ARG A 431 51.97 11.27 37.78
CA ARG A 431 52.19 10.25 36.75
C ARG A 431 51.17 10.38 35.62
N GLN A 432 49.89 10.58 35.93
CA GLN A 432 48.85 10.79 34.92
C GLN A 432 49.11 12.09 34.15
N LEU A 433 49.39 13.21 34.84
CA LEU A 433 49.70 14.49 34.18
C LEU A 433 50.88 14.36 33.22
N ARG A 434 51.98 13.71 33.63
CA ARG A 434 53.13 13.44 32.75
C ARG A 434 52.73 12.65 31.50
N ARG A 435 51.81 11.70 31.63
CA ARG A 435 51.31 10.91 30.48
C ARG A 435 50.36 11.73 29.61
N VAL A 436 49.52 12.59 30.19
CA VAL A 436 48.64 13.51 29.43
C VAL A 436 49.48 14.39 28.51
N ILE A 437 50.54 14.99 29.06
CA ILE A 437 51.43 15.89 28.33
C ILE A 437 52.29 15.08 27.34
N ASN A 438 53.10 14.14 27.82
CA ASN A 438 54.14 13.54 26.99
C ASN A 438 53.67 12.38 26.10
N GLN A 439 52.53 11.76 26.43
CA GLN A 439 52.02 10.58 25.73
C GLN A 439 50.60 10.80 25.16
N HIS A 440 50.10 12.05 25.19
CA HIS A 440 48.72 12.39 24.82
C HIS A 440 47.69 11.45 25.48
N TYR A 441 47.89 11.17 26.77
CA TYR A 441 47.08 10.20 27.49
C TYR A 441 45.66 10.76 27.71
N PRO A 442 44.61 10.03 27.27
CA PRO A 442 43.23 10.45 27.43
C PRO A 442 42.88 10.66 28.90
N THR A 443 42.18 11.75 29.21
CA THR A 443 41.75 12.11 30.58
C THR A 443 40.36 12.75 30.52
N SER A 444 39.60 12.75 31.62
CA SER A 444 38.30 13.42 31.70
C SER A 444 38.37 14.86 31.18
N PHE A 445 37.38 15.25 30.38
CA PHE A 445 37.20 16.64 29.92
C PHE A 445 37.25 17.58 31.12
N GLN A 446 36.57 17.27 32.22
CA GLN A 446 36.62 18.08 33.44
C GLN A 446 38.06 18.33 33.93
N SER A 447 38.91 17.30 33.99
CA SER A 447 40.28 17.45 34.46
C SER A 447 41.16 18.17 33.43
N LEU A 448 40.88 18.03 32.14
CA LEU A 448 41.57 18.78 31.07
C LEU A 448 41.14 20.24 31.04
N THR A 449 39.85 20.54 31.16
CA THR A 449 39.32 21.91 31.30
C THR A 449 39.88 22.57 32.56
N ASN A 450 39.90 21.87 33.69
CA ASN A 450 40.51 22.39 34.93
C ASN A 450 42.03 22.60 34.77
N LEU A 451 42.72 21.76 34.01
CA LEU A 451 44.14 21.94 33.67
C LEU A 451 44.36 23.18 32.82
N GLY A 452 43.53 23.39 31.79
CA GLY A 452 43.54 24.59 30.95
C GLY A 452 43.32 25.85 31.77
N ASN A 453 42.26 25.87 32.58
CA ASN A 453 41.94 26.98 33.48
C ASN A 453 43.07 27.27 34.48
N SER A 454 43.68 26.23 35.05
CA SER A 454 44.79 26.39 36.02
C SER A 454 46.08 26.92 35.38
N LEU A 455 46.23 26.77 34.06
CA LEU A 455 47.39 27.23 33.29
C LEU A 455 47.10 28.49 32.47
N GLY A 456 45.87 29.01 32.49
CA GLY A 456 45.43 30.11 31.63
C GLY A 456 45.44 29.79 30.15
N LEU A 457 45.25 28.51 29.78
CA LEU A 457 45.30 28.03 28.40
C LEU A 457 43.93 27.52 27.94
N GLN A 458 43.52 27.91 26.74
CA GLN A 458 42.41 27.26 26.05
C GLN A 458 42.93 25.98 25.39
N LEU A 459 42.46 24.82 25.89
CA LEU A 459 42.90 23.52 25.38
C LEU A 459 41.99 23.07 24.22
N GLU A 460 42.60 22.68 23.11
CA GLU A 460 41.89 21.98 22.04
C GLU A 460 41.74 20.49 22.43
N LEU A 461 40.50 20.07 22.69
CA LEU A 461 40.19 18.73 23.17
C LEU A 461 39.69 17.83 22.05
N ILE A 462 40.40 16.73 21.81
CA ILE A 462 39.99 15.68 20.87
C ILE A 462 39.20 14.63 21.65
N PRO A 463 37.89 14.42 21.37
CA PRO A 463 37.06 13.47 22.11
C PRO A 463 37.54 12.03 21.93
N PHE A 464 37.37 11.22 22.98
CA PHE A 464 37.93 9.88 23.08
C PHE A 464 36.94 8.91 23.72
N TYR A 465 36.88 7.68 23.22
CA TYR A 465 35.77 6.77 23.53
C TYR A 465 36.07 5.71 24.58
N SER A 466 37.32 5.24 24.69
CA SER A 466 37.68 4.18 25.64
C SER A 466 39.13 4.27 26.11
N TYR A 467 39.37 4.24 27.42
CA TYR A 467 40.74 4.15 27.97
C TYR A 467 41.51 2.89 27.52
N LYS A 468 40.78 1.82 27.17
CA LYS A 468 41.33 0.53 26.77
C LYS A 468 41.66 0.48 25.27
N HIS A 469 40.77 1.01 24.43
CA HIS A 469 40.87 0.95 22.97
C HIS A 469 41.07 2.35 22.42
N ARG A 470 42.34 2.72 22.20
CA ARG A 470 42.70 4.12 22.02
C ARG A 470 42.22 4.73 20.70
N ASP A 471 42.16 3.95 19.65
CA ASP A 471 41.79 4.48 18.33
C ASP A 471 40.43 3.95 17.88
N LEU A 472 39.57 3.61 18.84
CA LEU A 472 38.22 3.09 18.60
C LEU A 472 37.40 4.11 17.80
N ILE A 473 36.75 3.66 16.75
CA ILE A 473 35.84 4.46 15.92
C ILE A 473 34.41 3.97 16.17
N ILE A 474 33.46 4.87 16.38
CA ILE A 474 32.03 4.53 16.39
C ILE A 474 31.41 5.14 15.13
N PRO A 475 30.85 4.33 14.21
CA PRO A 475 30.28 4.83 12.97
C PRO A 475 29.04 5.67 13.24
N SER A 476 28.93 6.81 12.55
CA SER A 476 27.77 7.71 12.62
C SER A 476 26.70 7.39 11.57
N VAL A 477 26.99 6.50 10.62
CA VAL A 477 26.09 6.15 9.51
C VAL A 477 26.02 4.63 9.29
N MET A 478 24.87 4.14 8.82
CA MET A 478 24.67 2.73 8.48
C MET A 478 25.31 2.37 7.14
N GLY A 479 26.57 1.91 7.19
CA GLY A 479 27.31 1.40 6.03
C GLY A 479 27.03 -0.07 5.71
N LEU A 480 27.53 -0.53 4.55
CA LEU A 480 27.44 -1.92 4.08
C LEU A 480 28.06 -2.90 5.07
N GLU A 481 29.28 -2.62 5.51
CA GLU A 481 30.02 -3.52 6.39
C GLU A 481 29.40 -3.56 7.79
N LEU A 482 28.88 -2.44 8.28
CA LEU A 482 28.23 -2.38 9.58
C LEU A 482 26.91 -3.16 9.55
N SER A 483 26.10 -2.97 8.51
CA SER A 483 24.85 -3.71 8.36
C SER A 483 25.11 -5.22 8.26
N GLN A 484 26.18 -5.63 7.60
CA GLN A 484 26.62 -7.02 7.55
C GLN A 484 27.01 -7.57 8.93
N ILE A 485 27.81 -6.83 9.71
CA ILE A 485 28.14 -7.25 11.08
C ILE A 485 26.88 -7.37 11.94
N ILE A 486 25.96 -6.40 11.87
CA ILE A 486 24.72 -6.43 12.65
C ILE A 486 23.83 -7.59 12.22
N GLY A 487 23.72 -7.86 10.91
CA GLY A 487 22.99 -9.01 10.39
C GLY A 487 23.53 -10.32 10.96
N TYR A 488 24.85 -10.51 10.94
CA TYR A 488 25.48 -11.69 11.53
C TYR A 488 25.26 -11.76 13.06
N PHE A 489 25.34 -10.61 13.74
CA PHE A 489 25.08 -10.52 15.18
C PHE A 489 23.65 -10.93 15.56
N LEU A 490 22.63 -10.58 14.76
CA LEU A 490 21.25 -10.99 15.02
C LEU A 490 21.03 -12.51 14.84
N GLY A 491 21.90 -13.20 14.12
CA GLY A 491 21.88 -14.66 14.00
C GLY A 491 22.63 -15.34 15.14
N ASP A 492 23.96 -15.23 15.12
CA ASP A 492 24.85 -15.99 16.03
C ASP A 492 25.63 -15.11 17.04
N GLY A 493 25.25 -13.84 17.15
CA GLY A 493 25.83 -12.89 18.10
C GLY A 493 25.26 -13.03 19.51
N ASN A 494 26.09 -12.75 20.51
CA ASN A 494 25.68 -12.70 21.91
C ASN A 494 26.32 -11.50 22.61
N PHE A 495 25.54 -10.83 23.45
CA PHE A 495 26.06 -9.81 24.35
C PHE A 495 26.81 -10.44 25.53
N GLU A 496 27.91 -9.81 25.93
CA GLU A 496 28.66 -10.12 27.14
C GLU A 496 28.76 -8.88 28.02
N GLU A 497 29.12 -9.06 29.30
CA GLU A 497 29.25 -7.96 30.27
C GLU A 497 30.14 -6.81 29.76
N ARG A 498 31.22 -7.14 29.02
CA ARG A 498 32.23 -6.18 28.53
C ARG A 498 32.49 -6.25 27.04
N GLY A 499 31.54 -6.74 26.25
CA GLY A 499 31.73 -6.92 24.81
C GLY A 499 30.61 -7.65 24.10
N ILE A 500 30.95 -8.16 22.92
CA ILE A 500 30.10 -9.02 22.10
C ILE A 500 30.89 -10.24 21.63
N ARG A 501 30.20 -11.36 21.46
CA ARG A 501 30.78 -12.62 20.96
C ARG A 501 30.01 -13.14 19.76
N PHE A 502 30.75 -13.73 18.84
CA PHE A 502 30.25 -14.42 17.66
C PHE A 502 30.74 -15.85 17.67
N ARG A 503 29.95 -16.80 17.18
CA ARG A 503 30.32 -18.21 17.11
C ARG A 503 30.10 -18.73 15.70
N ASP A 504 31.06 -19.49 15.19
CA ASP A 504 30.92 -20.20 13.91
C ASP A 504 31.78 -21.48 13.93
N ALA A 505 31.38 -22.49 13.16
CA ALA A 505 32.21 -23.66 12.90
C ALA A 505 33.39 -23.33 11.97
N ARG A 506 33.26 -22.29 11.15
CA ARG A 506 34.21 -21.87 10.11
C ARG A 506 35.10 -20.76 10.63
N LEU A 507 36.41 -21.01 10.63
CA LEU A 507 37.40 -20.05 11.12
C LEU A 507 37.48 -18.84 10.18
N GLU A 508 37.46 -19.08 8.88
CA GLU A 508 37.57 -18.08 7.82
C GLU A 508 36.43 -17.05 7.86
N VAL A 509 35.24 -17.47 8.30
CA VAL A 509 34.10 -16.57 8.50
C VAL A 509 34.43 -15.61 9.64
N LEU A 510 34.86 -16.11 10.79
CA LEU A 510 35.20 -15.27 11.94
C LEU A 510 36.40 -14.35 11.66
N GLU A 511 37.38 -14.79 10.89
CA GLU A 511 38.50 -13.96 10.44
C GLU A 511 38.03 -12.80 9.56
N ASN A 512 37.10 -13.06 8.62
CA ASN A 512 36.49 -12.01 7.83
C ASN A 512 35.74 -11.00 8.70
N TYR A 513 34.87 -11.45 9.63
CA TYR A 513 34.18 -10.53 10.54
C TYR A 513 35.16 -9.76 11.45
N ASN A 514 36.26 -10.37 11.87
CA ASN A 514 37.32 -9.69 12.62
C ASN A 514 37.95 -8.55 11.80
N SER A 515 38.21 -8.78 10.51
CA SER A 515 38.67 -7.75 9.57
C SER A 515 37.66 -6.62 9.42
N LEU A 516 36.35 -6.93 9.35
CA LEU A 516 35.30 -5.90 9.31
C LEU A 516 35.28 -5.06 10.60
N PHE A 517 35.45 -5.67 11.78
CA PHE A 517 35.60 -4.92 13.04
C PHE A 517 36.82 -4.01 13.03
N LYS A 518 37.94 -4.47 12.49
CA LYS A 518 39.15 -3.65 12.32
C LYS A 518 38.90 -2.49 11.35
N LYS A 519 38.18 -2.72 10.26
CA LYS A 519 37.87 -1.68 9.27
C LYS A 519 36.96 -0.60 9.83
N ILE A 520 35.89 -0.98 10.52
CA ILE A 520 34.82 -0.04 10.93
C ILE A 520 35.14 0.61 12.28
N PHE A 521 35.55 -0.20 13.24
CA PHE A 521 35.73 0.24 14.62
C PHE A 521 37.21 0.40 15.00
N ASN A 522 38.13 0.07 14.09
CA ASN A 522 39.57 0.05 14.35
C ASN A 522 39.99 -0.87 15.51
N ILE A 523 39.23 -1.93 15.76
CA ILE A 523 39.46 -2.90 16.83
C ILE A 523 39.65 -4.32 16.25
N ASN A 524 40.60 -5.06 16.80
CA ASN A 524 40.73 -6.50 16.54
C ASN A 524 40.12 -7.28 17.70
N GLY A 525 39.30 -8.25 17.38
CA GLY A 525 38.85 -9.29 18.28
C GLY A 525 39.85 -10.43 18.46
N LYS A 526 39.61 -11.23 19.49
CA LYS A 526 40.33 -12.48 19.74
C LYS A 526 39.50 -13.65 19.25
N ILE A 527 40.08 -14.48 18.37
CA ILE A 527 39.49 -15.75 17.95
C ILE A 527 40.06 -16.87 18.81
N SER A 528 39.20 -17.77 19.30
CA SER A 528 39.62 -18.94 20.08
C SER A 528 38.76 -20.15 19.74
N LYS A 529 39.39 -21.33 19.65
CA LYS A 529 38.69 -22.61 19.50
C LYS A 529 38.02 -23.02 20.81
N MET A 530 36.77 -23.46 20.76
CA MET A 530 36.06 -23.94 21.94
C MET A 530 36.56 -25.34 22.34
N LYS A 531 36.76 -25.56 23.66
CA LYS A 531 37.09 -26.89 24.17
C LYS A 531 35.94 -27.86 23.89
N ASN A 532 36.27 -29.05 23.39
CA ASN A 532 35.34 -30.17 23.12
C ASN A 532 34.16 -29.82 22.18
N LYS A 533 34.29 -28.78 21.35
CA LYS A 533 33.30 -28.42 20.32
C LYS A 533 34.01 -28.08 19.02
N ASN A 534 33.44 -28.49 17.89
CA ASN A 534 33.95 -28.10 16.57
C ASN A 534 33.46 -26.69 16.18
N CYS A 535 33.83 -25.70 16.98
CA CYS A 535 33.38 -24.32 16.84
C CYS A 535 34.41 -23.34 17.39
N TYR A 536 34.49 -22.17 16.77
CA TYR A 536 35.35 -21.07 17.15
C TYR A 536 34.50 -19.92 17.70
N THR A 537 35.13 -19.04 18.47
CA THR A 537 34.48 -17.85 19.01
C THR A 537 35.34 -16.63 18.73
N LEU A 538 34.74 -15.60 18.14
CA LEU A 538 35.33 -14.26 18.01
C LEU A 538 34.80 -13.39 19.15
N SER A 539 35.70 -12.85 19.96
CA SER A 539 35.37 -11.98 21.09
C SER A 539 35.83 -10.55 20.83
N ILE A 540 34.88 -9.62 20.74
CA ILE A 540 35.11 -8.17 20.65
C ILE A 540 34.93 -7.58 22.05
N ASN A 541 36.04 -7.36 22.75
CA ASN A 541 36.05 -6.96 24.16
C ASN A 541 35.99 -5.43 24.33
N SER A 542 34.91 -4.81 23.86
CA SER A 542 34.64 -3.37 23.95
C SER A 542 33.22 -3.11 24.50
N LYS A 543 33.14 -2.38 25.62
CA LYS A 543 31.86 -2.03 26.25
C LYS A 543 31.10 -1.01 25.40
N GLU A 544 31.83 -0.10 24.79
CA GLU A 544 31.34 0.98 23.94
C GLU A 544 30.67 0.40 22.68
N ILE A 545 31.28 -0.61 22.05
CA ILE A 545 30.65 -1.34 20.92
C ILE A 545 29.40 -2.08 21.39
N SER A 546 29.44 -2.74 22.55
CA SER A 546 28.29 -3.45 23.10
C SER A 546 27.11 -2.50 23.35
N GLU A 547 27.35 -1.32 23.92
CA GLU A 547 26.34 -0.28 24.13
C GLU A 547 25.82 0.30 22.80
N PHE A 548 26.71 0.56 21.84
CA PHE A 548 26.32 0.99 20.50
C PHE A 548 25.40 -0.02 19.81
N PHE A 549 25.73 -1.32 19.86
CA PHE A 549 24.89 -2.37 19.27
C PHE A 549 23.51 -2.41 19.91
N LYS A 550 23.41 -2.25 21.24
CA LYS A 550 22.13 -2.19 21.95
C LYS A 550 21.26 -1.03 21.47
N LEU A 551 21.85 0.14 21.22
CA LEU A 551 21.12 1.30 20.69
C LEU A 551 20.63 1.08 19.26
N VAL A 552 21.48 0.51 18.40
CA VAL A 552 21.16 0.34 16.97
C VAL A 552 20.17 -0.80 16.74
N ILE A 553 20.28 -1.91 17.48
CA ILE A 553 19.44 -3.11 17.28
C ILE A 553 17.96 -2.83 17.55
N GLY A 554 17.65 -1.90 18.47
CA GLY A 554 16.27 -1.56 18.80
C GLY A 554 15.44 -1.09 17.60
N ASP A 555 16.07 -0.42 16.63
CA ASP A 555 15.41 0.13 15.43
C ASP A 555 16.02 -0.37 14.12
N ILE A 556 16.71 -1.52 14.16
CA ILE A 556 17.53 -2.00 13.04
C ILE A 556 16.73 -2.18 11.75
N PHE A 557 15.51 -2.69 11.81
CA PHE A 557 14.72 -2.93 10.60
C PHE A 557 14.30 -1.63 9.91
N ASN A 558 14.11 -0.54 10.65
CA ASN A 558 13.84 0.76 10.03
C ASN A 558 15.10 1.33 9.39
N TYR A 559 16.25 1.26 10.07
CA TYR A 559 17.53 1.66 9.45
C TYR A 559 17.82 0.86 8.18
N ILE A 560 17.68 -0.46 8.23
CA ILE A 560 17.92 -1.30 7.05
C ILE A 560 16.88 -1.02 5.95
N GLY A 561 15.60 -0.98 6.29
CA GLY A 561 14.52 -0.74 5.34
C GLY A 561 14.70 0.54 4.53
N LYS A 562 15.06 1.64 5.21
CA LYS A 562 15.32 2.95 4.59
C LYS A 562 16.64 3.04 3.83
N SER A 563 17.58 2.14 4.08
CA SER A 563 18.91 2.21 3.47
C SER A 563 18.90 1.85 1.98
N LYS A 564 19.95 2.25 1.27
CA LYS A 564 20.22 1.82 -0.13
C LYS A 564 20.35 0.29 -0.21
N ASN A 565 20.01 -0.29 -1.38
CA ASN A 565 20.06 -1.75 -1.62
C ASN A 565 21.38 -2.41 -1.21
N LYS A 566 22.54 -1.74 -1.39
CA LYS A 566 23.83 -2.28 -0.94
C LYS A 566 23.85 -2.60 0.56
N VAL A 567 23.30 -1.72 1.39
CA VAL A 567 23.27 -1.87 2.86
C VAL A 567 22.28 -2.96 3.27
N VAL A 568 21.12 -3.02 2.62
CA VAL A 568 20.16 -4.12 2.81
C VAL A 568 20.78 -5.47 2.45
N GLY A 569 21.49 -5.53 1.31
CA GLY A 569 22.22 -6.72 0.88
C GLY A 569 23.29 -7.14 1.89
N GLY A 570 24.04 -6.18 2.45
CA GLY A 570 25.00 -6.43 3.54
C GLY A 570 24.34 -7.08 4.75
N PHE A 571 23.23 -6.51 5.23
CA PHE A 571 22.46 -7.06 6.35
C PHE A 571 21.98 -8.48 6.09
N ILE A 572 21.37 -8.71 4.92
CA ILE A 572 20.91 -10.05 4.53
C ILE A 572 22.10 -11.02 4.50
N ARG A 573 23.19 -10.67 3.80
CA ARG A 573 24.40 -11.51 3.72
C ARG A 573 24.88 -11.93 5.10
N GLY A 574 25.00 -10.98 6.02
CA GLY A 574 25.45 -11.27 7.38
C GLY A 574 24.52 -12.21 8.14
N PHE A 575 23.21 -11.95 8.08
CA PHE A 575 22.22 -12.79 8.76
C PHE A 575 22.17 -14.21 8.20
N VAL A 576 22.26 -14.38 6.87
CA VAL A 576 22.24 -15.71 6.22
C VAL A 576 23.60 -16.43 6.34
N ASP A 577 24.71 -15.71 6.52
CA ASP A 577 26.01 -16.34 6.84
C ASP A 577 25.95 -17.07 8.18
N ALA A 578 25.27 -16.50 9.18
CA ALA A 578 25.00 -17.09 10.48
C ALA A 578 23.91 -18.19 10.38
N GLU A 579 22.66 -17.80 10.09
CA GLU A 579 21.48 -18.68 10.24
C GLU A 579 21.15 -19.51 8.99
N GLY A 580 21.76 -19.20 7.86
CA GLY A 580 21.41 -19.79 6.57
C GLY A 580 22.11 -21.12 6.30
N HIS A 581 21.45 -21.95 5.51
CA HIS A 581 21.99 -23.19 4.97
C HIS A 581 21.68 -23.28 3.48
N ILE A 582 22.67 -23.54 2.64
CA ILE A 582 22.48 -23.84 1.23
C ILE A 582 22.57 -25.34 1.00
N ASP A 583 21.51 -25.91 0.43
CA ASP A 583 21.36 -27.34 0.22
C ASP A 583 22.35 -27.83 -0.86
N LYS A 584 23.00 -28.97 -0.62
CA LYS A 584 24.00 -29.53 -1.55
C LYS A 584 23.40 -30.34 -2.69
N LYS A 585 22.14 -30.76 -2.56
CA LYS A 585 21.44 -31.64 -3.50
C LYS A 585 20.35 -30.93 -4.30
N ARG A 586 19.85 -29.79 -3.83
CA ARG A 586 18.79 -29.01 -4.50
C ARG A 586 19.11 -27.50 -4.47
N PRO A 587 18.69 -26.72 -5.48
CA PRO A 587 18.84 -25.26 -5.45
C PRO A 587 17.90 -24.66 -4.39
N LYS A 588 18.37 -24.63 -3.14
CA LYS A 588 17.59 -24.14 -2.00
C LYS A 588 18.48 -23.53 -0.93
N ILE A 589 18.13 -22.33 -0.49
CA ILE A 589 18.67 -21.69 0.71
C ILE A 589 17.56 -21.76 1.77
N THR A 590 17.90 -22.19 2.98
CA THR A 590 16.98 -22.26 4.13
C THR A 590 17.56 -21.46 5.28
N ILE A 591 16.73 -20.66 5.93
CA ILE A 591 17.09 -19.84 7.08
C ILE A 591 16.13 -20.22 8.19
N ALA A 592 16.66 -20.70 9.31
CA ALA A 592 15.88 -21.11 10.45
C ALA A 592 15.96 -20.02 11.52
N GLN A 593 14.84 -19.63 12.13
CA GLN A 593 14.83 -18.67 13.23
C GLN A 593 13.63 -18.94 14.14
N LYS A 594 13.81 -18.75 15.44
CA LYS A 594 12.71 -18.81 16.42
C LYS A 594 11.82 -17.57 16.32
N GLU A 595 12.44 -16.41 16.18
CA GLU A 595 11.74 -15.13 16.06
C GLU A 595 11.12 -14.98 14.66
N LYS A 596 9.79 -15.09 14.59
CA LYS A 596 9.03 -15.09 13.33
C LYS A 596 9.15 -13.75 12.60
N LYS A 597 9.14 -12.66 13.37
CA LYS A 597 9.13 -11.31 12.85
C LYS A 597 10.37 -11.04 12.00
N ILE A 598 11.56 -11.46 12.45
CA ILE A 598 12.81 -11.30 11.68
C ILE A 598 12.69 -11.94 10.28
N LEU A 599 12.10 -13.14 10.18
CA LEU A 599 11.92 -13.82 8.90
C LEU A 599 10.90 -13.10 7.99
N GLN A 600 9.87 -12.47 8.57
CA GLN A 600 8.91 -11.66 7.80
C GLN A 600 9.58 -10.41 7.22
N TYR A 601 10.35 -9.67 8.02
CA TYR A 601 11.13 -8.53 7.53
C TYR A 601 12.13 -8.96 6.46
N LEU A 602 12.83 -10.09 6.68
CA LEU A 602 13.78 -10.63 5.72
C LEU A 602 13.10 -11.00 4.40
N GLN A 603 11.91 -11.61 4.43
CA GLN A 603 11.13 -11.91 3.23
C GLN A 603 10.83 -10.63 2.45
N LEU A 604 10.41 -9.55 3.12
CA LEU A 604 10.07 -8.28 2.46
C LEU A 604 11.31 -7.55 1.93
N PHE A 605 12.45 -7.62 2.63
CA PHE A 605 13.72 -7.08 2.12
C PHE A 605 14.23 -7.82 0.88
N LEU A 606 14.03 -9.14 0.81
CA LEU A 606 14.38 -9.94 -0.36
C LEU A 606 13.61 -9.52 -1.63
N LEU A 607 12.40 -8.96 -1.48
CA LEU A 607 11.63 -8.41 -2.62
C LEU A 607 12.32 -7.21 -3.29
N ARG A 608 13.17 -6.45 -2.57
CA ARG A 608 13.98 -5.38 -3.19
C ARG A 608 15.00 -5.90 -4.21
N PHE A 609 15.33 -7.19 -4.13
CA PHE A 609 16.25 -7.87 -5.05
C PHE A 609 15.51 -8.78 -6.04
N GLY A 610 14.18 -8.75 -6.05
CA GLY A 610 13.35 -9.67 -6.84
C GLY A 610 13.50 -11.13 -6.40
N ILE A 611 13.81 -11.38 -5.13
CA ILE A 611 14.03 -12.72 -4.58
C ILE A 611 12.79 -13.15 -3.81
N ARG A 612 12.07 -14.15 -4.34
CA ARG A 612 10.92 -14.72 -3.64
C ARG A 612 11.37 -15.74 -2.60
N SER A 613 10.65 -15.78 -1.49
CA SER A 613 10.95 -16.69 -0.40
C SER A 613 9.69 -17.27 0.25
N PHE A 614 9.83 -18.48 0.76
CA PHE A 614 8.75 -19.28 1.33
C PHE A 614 8.85 -19.30 2.85
N LEU A 615 7.82 -18.78 3.54
CA LEU A 615 7.74 -18.82 5.00
C LEU A 615 6.92 -20.02 5.51
N ARG A 616 7.47 -20.70 6.51
CA ARG A 616 6.78 -21.72 7.31
C ARG A 616 7.07 -21.49 8.79
N PHE A 617 6.04 -21.24 9.57
CA PHE A 617 6.16 -21.02 11.01
C PHE A 617 5.96 -22.31 11.81
N ASP A 618 6.56 -22.37 12.99
CA ASP A 618 6.34 -23.40 14.03
C ASP A 618 6.50 -24.85 13.53
N VAL A 619 7.56 -25.12 12.76
CA VAL A 619 7.80 -26.46 12.19
C VAL A 619 8.52 -27.37 13.18
N GLY A 620 8.01 -28.60 13.31
CA GLY A 620 8.61 -29.66 14.12
C GLY A 620 8.46 -29.46 15.64
N LYS A 621 9.04 -30.37 16.42
CA LYS A 621 8.91 -30.38 17.89
C LYS A 621 9.44 -29.10 18.58
N LYS A 622 10.45 -28.46 17.98
CA LYS A 622 11.08 -27.24 18.50
C LYS A 622 10.36 -25.95 18.08
N LYS A 623 9.27 -26.03 17.32
CA LYS A 623 8.50 -24.90 16.78
C LYS A 623 9.39 -23.83 16.12
N ILE A 624 10.35 -24.25 15.30
CA ILE A 624 11.26 -23.34 14.60
C ILE A 624 10.61 -22.87 13.31
N SER A 625 10.75 -21.59 12.99
CA SER A 625 10.25 -21.01 11.76
C SER A 625 11.35 -21.02 10.70
N ASN A 626 10.97 -21.23 9.45
CA ASN A 626 11.89 -21.32 8.33
C ASN A 626 11.47 -20.41 7.19
N LEU A 627 12.43 -19.63 6.67
CA LEU A 627 12.36 -18.99 5.37
C LEU A 627 13.16 -19.85 4.38
N SER A 628 12.63 -20.09 3.19
CA SER A 628 13.41 -20.77 2.14
C SER A 628 13.33 -20.06 0.80
N ILE A 629 14.48 -19.85 0.17
CA ILE A 629 14.63 -19.39 -1.21
C ILE A 629 14.88 -20.65 -2.05
N ARG A 630 14.19 -20.82 -3.16
CA ARG A 630 14.20 -22.08 -3.93
C ARG A 630 14.33 -21.80 -5.41
N ASP A 631 14.74 -22.82 -6.14
CA ASP A 631 14.63 -22.85 -7.59
C ASP A 631 15.39 -21.67 -8.21
N ARG A 632 14.77 -20.97 -9.17
CA ARG A 632 15.38 -19.80 -9.83
C ARG A 632 15.72 -18.66 -8.87
N ASP A 633 15.01 -18.49 -7.76
CA ASP A 633 15.24 -17.37 -6.85
C ASP A 633 16.60 -17.52 -6.12
N VAL A 634 17.17 -18.74 -6.09
CA VAL A 634 18.55 -18.97 -5.64
C VAL A 634 19.55 -18.31 -6.56
N ARG A 635 19.29 -18.26 -7.88
CA ARG A 635 20.13 -17.51 -8.81
C ARG A 635 20.08 -16.01 -8.52
N SER A 636 18.89 -15.47 -8.26
CA SER A 636 18.71 -14.05 -7.91
C SER A 636 19.47 -13.66 -6.63
N TYR A 637 19.72 -14.62 -5.72
CA TYR A 637 20.50 -14.41 -4.51
C TYR A 637 21.99 -14.11 -4.75
N LEU A 638 22.53 -14.33 -5.96
CA LEU A 638 23.91 -13.92 -6.31
C LEU A 638 24.15 -12.42 -6.15
N GLN A 639 23.11 -11.60 -6.30
CA GLN A 639 23.18 -10.15 -6.06
C GLN A 639 23.60 -9.82 -4.62
N ILE A 640 23.33 -10.73 -3.68
CA ILE A 640 23.65 -10.61 -2.26
C ILE A 640 24.91 -11.43 -1.94
N GLY A 641 24.94 -12.70 -2.32
CA GLY A 641 26.06 -13.62 -2.07
C GLY A 641 26.26 -13.98 -0.59
N PHE A 642 27.30 -14.77 -0.32
CA PHE A 642 27.73 -15.22 1.01
C PHE A 642 29.15 -14.76 1.30
N SER A 643 29.47 -14.57 2.58
CA SER A 643 30.86 -14.41 3.01
C SER A 643 31.52 -15.76 3.28
N ALA A 644 30.74 -16.76 3.66
CA ALA A 644 31.25 -18.11 3.83
C ALA A 644 31.58 -18.75 2.48
N LEU A 645 32.84 -19.14 2.28
CA LEU A 645 33.35 -19.62 1.01
C LEU A 645 32.63 -20.88 0.53
N ASP A 646 32.37 -21.82 1.45
CA ASP A 646 31.64 -23.06 1.17
C ASP A 646 30.24 -22.79 0.62
N LYS A 647 29.51 -21.86 1.25
CA LYS A 647 28.18 -21.43 0.80
C LYS A 647 28.24 -20.71 -0.55
N GLN A 648 29.22 -19.82 -0.73
CA GLN A 648 29.40 -19.07 -1.97
C GLN A 648 29.74 -19.97 -3.15
N MET A 649 30.63 -20.95 -2.97
CA MET A 649 30.94 -21.94 -3.99
C MET A 649 29.71 -22.78 -4.35
N GLN A 650 28.90 -23.17 -3.36
CA GLN A 650 27.67 -23.91 -3.63
C GLN A 650 26.63 -23.06 -4.36
N LEU A 651 26.55 -21.76 -4.07
CA LEU A 651 25.66 -20.82 -4.76
C LEU A 651 26.04 -20.69 -6.24
N LEU A 652 27.33 -20.60 -6.55
CA LEU A 652 27.83 -20.55 -7.93
C LEU A 652 27.49 -21.84 -8.69
N LYS A 653 27.64 -23.02 -8.06
CA LYS A 653 27.20 -24.29 -8.67
C LYS A 653 25.71 -24.28 -9.01
N TRP A 654 24.86 -23.79 -8.10
CA TRP A 654 23.42 -23.72 -8.35
C TRP A 654 23.03 -22.70 -9.41
N ASN A 655 23.77 -21.59 -9.53
CA ASN A 655 23.59 -20.64 -10.62
C ASN A 655 23.73 -21.31 -11.98
N ASP A 656 24.80 -22.06 -12.18
CA ASP A 656 25.09 -22.71 -13.45
C ASP A 656 24.06 -23.81 -13.76
N TYR A 657 23.66 -24.59 -12.75
CA TYR A 657 22.56 -25.56 -12.89
C TYR A 657 21.23 -24.89 -13.27
N CYS A 658 20.88 -23.78 -12.61
CA CYS A 658 19.61 -23.10 -12.86
C CYS A 658 19.55 -22.45 -14.24
N LYS A 659 20.68 -21.97 -14.78
CA LYS A 659 20.77 -21.42 -16.15
C LYS A 659 20.37 -22.43 -17.22
N THR A 660 20.70 -23.70 -17.03
CA THR A 660 20.49 -24.76 -18.04
C THR A 660 19.19 -25.54 -17.84
N THR A 661 18.61 -25.53 -16.63
CA THR A 661 17.53 -26.46 -16.28
C THR A 661 16.16 -25.80 -16.05
N TYR A 662 16.11 -24.50 -15.71
CA TYR A 662 14.85 -23.84 -15.31
C TYR A 662 14.19 -23.06 -16.45
N SER A 663 13.21 -23.68 -17.11
CA SER A 663 12.27 -23.05 -18.05
C SER A 663 10.79 -23.19 -17.65
N LYS A 664 10.50 -23.67 -16.43
CA LYS A 664 9.15 -24.11 -16.00
C LYS A 664 8.43 -23.17 -15.04
N GLU A 665 8.74 -21.86 -15.04
CA GLU A 665 7.90 -20.91 -14.30
C GLU A 665 6.50 -20.92 -14.88
N MET A 666 5.49 -21.20 -14.06
CA MET A 666 4.09 -21.15 -14.49
C MET A 666 3.60 -19.70 -14.45
N MET A 667 2.90 -19.29 -15.49
CA MET A 667 2.31 -17.97 -15.63
C MET A 667 0.80 -18.03 -15.31
N PRO A 668 0.21 -16.92 -14.83
CA PRO A 668 -1.20 -16.82 -14.44
C PRO A 668 -2.17 -16.76 -15.64
N ILE A 669 -1.83 -17.40 -16.77
CA ILE A 669 -2.65 -17.45 -17.98
C ILE A 669 -2.91 -18.92 -18.32
N LYS A 670 -4.18 -19.26 -18.58
CA LYS A 670 -4.52 -20.64 -18.93
C LYS A 670 -3.87 -20.97 -20.28
N ARG A 671 -3.27 -22.14 -20.37
CA ARG A 671 -2.59 -22.59 -21.59
C ARG A 671 -3.55 -22.68 -22.78
N GLN A 672 -4.80 -23.07 -22.52
CA GLN A 672 -5.86 -23.13 -23.54
C GLN A 672 -6.23 -21.75 -24.10
N ASP A 673 -6.18 -20.69 -23.29
CA ASP A 673 -6.48 -19.32 -23.74
C ASP A 673 -5.41 -18.84 -24.73
N VAL A 674 -4.13 -19.13 -24.45
CA VAL A 674 -3.02 -18.84 -25.38
C VAL A 674 -3.13 -19.69 -26.64
N TRP A 675 -3.48 -20.97 -26.50
CA TRP A 675 -3.70 -21.86 -27.66
C TRP A 675 -4.81 -21.34 -28.57
N ARG A 676 -5.90 -20.82 -28.00
CA ARG A 676 -7.00 -20.20 -28.74
C ARG A 676 -6.56 -18.90 -29.40
N LEU A 677 -5.85 -18.03 -28.68
CA LEU A 677 -5.29 -16.78 -29.21
C LEU A 677 -4.40 -17.02 -30.43
N LEU A 678 -3.52 -18.04 -30.38
CA LEU A 678 -2.68 -18.40 -31.51
C LEU A 678 -3.51 -18.84 -32.73
N LYS A 679 -4.59 -19.61 -32.53
CA LYS A 679 -5.51 -19.97 -33.63
C LYS A 679 -6.26 -18.77 -34.19
N GLU A 680 -6.79 -17.92 -33.31
CA GLU A 680 -7.50 -16.68 -33.67
C GLU A 680 -6.60 -15.76 -34.52
N ALA A 681 -5.30 -15.74 -34.23
CA ALA A 681 -4.31 -14.98 -34.99
C ALA A 681 -3.82 -15.68 -36.28
N GLY A 682 -4.43 -16.80 -36.67
CA GLY A 682 -4.07 -17.55 -37.90
C GLY A 682 -2.83 -18.44 -37.78
N LEU A 683 -2.28 -18.63 -36.58
CA LEU A 683 -1.10 -19.47 -36.34
C LEU A 683 -1.52 -20.90 -35.98
N LYS A 684 -0.68 -21.88 -36.35
CA LYS A 684 -0.85 -23.28 -35.93
C LYS A 684 -0.22 -23.47 -34.54
N PRO A 685 -1.00 -23.56 -33.44
CA PRO A 685 -0.43 -23.50 -32.09
C PRO A 685 0.54 -24.64 -31.80
N SER A 686 0.30 -25.83 -32.37
CA SER A 686 1.16 -27.01 -32.19
C SER A 686 2.58 -26.84 -32.73
N LYS A 687 2.83 -25.86 -33.62
CA LYS A 687 4.18 -25.50 -34.08
C LYS A 687 4.91 -24.56 -33.12
N ILE A 688 4.20 -23.89 -32.21
CA ILE A 688 4.72 -22.82 -31.35
C ILE A 688 4.81 -23.29 -29.90
N ILE A 689 3.75 -23.92 -29.39
CA ILE A 689 3.69 -24.52 -28.06
C ILE A 689 3.38 -26.01 -28.17
N LYS A 690 4.18 -26.86 -27.50
CA LYS A 690 4.03 -28.32 -27.54
C LYS A 690 2.65 -28.74 -27.05
N SER A 691 1.98 -29.64 -27.76
CA SER A 691 0.70 -30.22 -27.30
C SER A 691 0.88 -30.97 -25.98
N ARG A 692 -0.06 -30.80 -25.04
CA ARG A 692 -0.06 -31.45 -23.73
C ARG A 692 -1.50 -31.76 -23.30
N GLY A 693 -1.67 -32.76 -22.42
CA GLY A 693 -2.96 -33.14 -21.85
C GLY A 693 -3.55 -32.07 -20.92
N GLU A 694 -4.80 -32.27 -20.50
CA GLU A 694 -5.60 -31.30 -19.72
C GLU A 694 -4.98 -30.92 -18.36
N ASP A 695 -4.14 -31.78 -17.80
CA ASP A 695 -3.40 -31.52 -16.56
C ASP A 695 -2.51 -30.27 -16.63
N TYR A 696 -2.14 -29.83 -17.83
CA TYR A 696 -1.36 -28.62 -18.06
C TYR A 696 -2.25 -27.39 -18.21
N ARG A 697 -2.94 -27.05 -17.12
CA ARG A 697 -3.89 -25.93 -17.05
C ARG A 697 -3.24 -24.56 -17.34
N TRP A 698 -2.03 -24.34 -16.83
CA TRP A 698 -1.32 -23.04 -16.89
C TRP A 698 -0.16 -23.10 -17.87
N ILE A 699 0.06 -22.01 -18.61
CA ILE A 699 1.21 -21.91 -19.52
C ILE A 699 2.49 -21.63 -18.73
N ASN A 700 3.64 -22.13 -19.16
CA ASN A 700 4.92 -21.70 -18.60
C ASN A 700 5.47 -20.46 -19.32
N ARG A 701 6.38 -19.74 -18.66
CA ARG A 701 6.94 -18.48 -19.16
C ARG A 701 7.62 -18.63 -20.53
N ALA A 702 8.41 -19.68 -20.73
CA ALA A 702 9.10 -19.90 -22.01
C ALA A 702 8.10 -20.18 -23.16
N GLU A 703 7.06 -20.97 -22.90
CA GLU A 703 5.97 -21.19 -23.86
C GLU A 703 5.20 -19.89 -24.17
N LEU A 704 4.99 -19.03 -23.16
CA LEU A 704 4.33 -17.74 -23.33
C LEU A 704 5.20 -16.74 -24.12
N GLU A 705 6.51 -16.70 -23.87
CA GLU A 705 7.49 -15.90 -24.63
C GLU A 705 7.56 -16.36 -26.09
N ASN A 706 7.59 -17.67 -26.34
CA ASN A 706 7.54 -18.22 -27.70
C ASN A 706 6.23 -17.85 -28.42
N ALA A 707 5.09 -17.95 -27.71
CA ALA A 707 3.80 -17.53 -28.25
C ALA A 707 3.79 -16.04 -28.58
N LEU A 708 4.31 -15.19 -27.69
CA LEU A 708 4.41 -13.75 -27.91
C LEU A 708 5.27 -13.42 -29.13
N ASN A 709 6.46 -14.01 -29.24
CA ASN A 709 7.37 -13.79 -30.37
C ASN A 709 6.71 -14.18 -31.69
N ALA A 710 6.00 -15.31 -31.73
CA ALA A 710 5.27 -15.72 -32.92
C ALA A 710 4.13 -14.76 -33.27
N LEU A 711 3.39 -14.27 -32.27
CA LEU A 711 2.30 -13.31 -32.45
C LEU A 711 2.80 -11.91 -32.89
N MET A 712 3.99 -11.50 -32.46
CA MET A 712 4.60 -10.23 -32.87
C MET A 712 5.12 -10.24 -34.31
N ASN A 713 5.41 -11.42 -34.87
CA ASN A 713 5.95 -11.58 -36.22
C ASN A 713 4.88 -11.63 -37.33
N ILE A 714 3.61 -11.46 -36.99
CA ILE A 714 2.51 -11.46 -37.94
C ILE A 714 1.77 -10.13 -37.94
N ASN A 715 1.28 -9.72 -39.11
CA ASN A 715 0.51 -8.49 -39.24
C ASN A 715 -0.95 -8.76 -38.82
N ILE A 716 -1.29 -8.41 -37.58
CA ILE A 716 -2.63 -8.60 -37.02
C ILE A 716 -3.41 -7.29 -37.21
N SER A 717 -4.62 -7.35 -37.77
CA SER A 717 -5.53 -6.19 -37.86
C SER A 717 -6.50 -6.13 -36.68
N ASP A 718 -6.87 -7.27 -36.11
CA ASP A 718 -7.81 -7.40 -35.00
C ASP A 718 -7.34 -6.68 -33.72
N ARG A 719 -8.14 -5.74 -33.25
CA ARG A 719 -7.85 -4.90 -32.07
C ARG A 719 -7.87 -5.70 -30.76
N GLN A 720 -8.76 -6.68 -30.60
CA GLN A 720 -8.84 -7.51 -29.39
C GLN A 720 -7.61 -8.41 -29.27
N ILE A 721 -7.17 -9.01 -30.38
CA ILE A 721 -5.94 -9.81 -30.42
C ILE A 721 -4.72 -8.95 -30.07
N LYS A 722 -4.62 -7.73 -30.63
CA LYS A 722 -3.56 -6.77 -30.27
C LYS A 722 -3.54 -6.44 -28.77
N GLN A 723 -4.71 -6.22 -28.16
CA GLN A 723 -4.81 -5.93 -26.73
C GLN A 723 -4.32 -7.12 -25.88
N LYS A 724 -4.67 -8.36 -26.26
CA LYS A 724 -4.19 -9.57 -25.58
C LYS A 724 -2.66 -9.72 -25.73
N ILE A 725 -2.10 -9.45 -26.91
CA ILE A 725 -0.65 -9.45 -27.15
C ILE A 725 0.06 -8.41 -26.28
N GLU A 726 -0.45 -7.19 -26.25
CA GLU A 726 0.08 -6.11 -25.43
C GLU A 726 0.00 -6.44 -23.94
N PHE A 727 -1.07 -7.09 -23.49
CA PHE A 727 -1.18 -7.60 -22.13
C PHE A 727 -0.09 -8.63 -21.81
N ILE A 728 0.13 -9.62 -22.68
CA ILE A 728 1.19 -10.63 -22.48
C ILE A 728 2.57 -9.96 -22.43
N PHE A 729 2.84 -9.02 -23.34
CA PHE A 729 4.11 -8.29 -23.38
C PHE A 729 4.35 -7.51 -22.08
N ARG A 730 3.36 -6.73 -21.63
CA ARG A 730 3.45 -5.98 -20.37
C ARG A 730 3.61 -6.92 -19.18
N LEU A 731 2.85 -8.01 -19.11
CA LEU A 731 2.94 -8.99 -18.02
C LEU A 731 4.34 -9.61 -17.92
N LEU A 732 4.95 -9.99 -19.05
CA LEU A 732 6.30 -10.56 -19.07
C LEU A 732 7.39 -9.57 -18.62
N LYS A 733 7.15 -8.27 -18.78
CA LYS A 733 8.07 -7.19 -18.36
C LYS A 733 7.75 -6.55 -17.01
N SER A 734 6.63 -6.93 -16.40
CA SER A 734 6.11 -6.30 -15.18
C SER A 734 6.93 -6.60 -13.93
N ASP A 735 6.88 -5.70 -12.95
CA ASP A 735 7.33 -5.97 -11.57
C ASP A 735 6.32 -6.81 -10.78
N PHE A 736 5.11 -6.93 -11.34
CA PHE A 736 4.04 -7.77 -10.80
C PHE A 736 4.42 -9.23 -10.94
N ASN A 737 4.07 -9.99 -9.91
CA ASN A 737 4.24 -11.44 -9.92
C ASN A 737 2.93 -12.10 -9.49
N PHE A 738 2.71 -13.32 -9.94
CA PHE A 738 1.52 -14.06 -9.55
C PHE A 738 1.93 -15.38 -8.93
N GLU A 739 1.40 -15.63 -7.74
CA GLU A 739 1.69 -16.85 -7.00
C GLU A 739 0.44 -17.70 -6.86
N LYS A 740 0.64 -19.02 -6.98
CA LYS A 740 -0.44 -19.97 -6.73
C LYS A 740 -0.78 -20.03 -5.25
N ILE A 741 -2.07 -20.01 -4.95
CA ILE A 741 -2.60 -20.33 -3.64
C ILE A 741 -2.36 -21.82 -3.38
N ARG A 742 -1.59 -22.10 -2.33
CA ARG A 742 -1.25 -23.46 -1.90
C ARG A 742 -2.21 -24.01 -0.87
N LYS A 743 -2.77 -23.12 -0.05
CA LYS A 743 -3.70 -23.48 1.00
C LYS A 743 -4.58 -22.29 1.33
N ILE A 744 -5.87 -22.56 1.54
CA ILE A 744 -6.79 -21.63 2.19
C ILE A 744 -7.29 -22.31 3.47
N SER A 745 -7.16 -21.64 4.60
CA SER A 745 -7.71 -22.09 5.88
C SER A 745 -8.61 -21.01 6.44
N VAL A 746 -9.79 -21.42 6.92
CA VAL A 746 -10.77 -20.52 7.54
C VAL A 746 -10.92 -20.93 9.00
N SER A 747 -10.88 -19.96 9.90
CA SER A 747 -11.12 -20.15 11.33
C SER A 747 -12.10 -19.11 11.86
N GLU A 748 -12.88 -19.45 12.87
CA GLU A 748 -13.69 -18.48 13.61
C GLU A 748 -12.77 -17.51 14.38
N ASN A 749 -13.13 -16.23 14.45
CA ASN A 749 -12.43 -15.18 15.18
C ASN A 749 -12.87 -15.15 16.64
N ILE A 750 -12.63 -16.26 17.35
CA ILE A 750 -13.09 -16.46 18.73
C ILE A 750 -12.48 -15.42 19.68
N ASP A 751 -11.23 -15.03 19.41
CA ASP A 751 -10.48 -14.06 20.22
C ASP A 751 -10.87 -12.60 19.95
N LYS A 752 -11.85 -12.35 19.05
CA LYS A 752 -12.26 -11.02 18.60
C LYS A 752 -11.07 -10.14 18.18
N GLU A 753 -10.14 -10.73 17.42
CA GLU A 753 -9.02 -9.98 16.83
C GLU A 753 -9.59 -8.80 16.02
N LEU A 754 -9.04 -7.60 16.25
CA LEU A 754 -9.38 -6.41 15.48
C LEU A 754 -8.77 -6.52 14.08
N PHE A 755 -9.56 -6.13 13.09
CA PHE A 755 -9.14 -6.01 11.71
C PHE A 755 -8.96 -4.54 11.34
N TYR A 756 -8.11 -4.28 10.35
CA TYR A 756 -7.66 -2.95 9.98
C TYR A 756 -7.63 -2.84 8.46
N ASP A 757 -7.88 -1.64 7.96
CA ASP A 757 -7.70 -1.29 6.55
C ASP A 757 -7.51 0.22 6.42
N PHE A 758 -7.10 0.69 5.26
CA PHE A 758 -6.97 2.10 4.93
C PHE A 758 -7.11 2.31 3.43
N SER A 759 -7.43 3.55 3.05
CA SER A 759 -7.58 3.92 1.65
C SER A 759 -6.30 4.52 1.07
N VAL A 760 -6.13 4.31 -0.22
CA VAL A 760 -5.09 4.83 -1.13
C VAL A 760 -5.85 5.39 -2.35
N PRO A 761 -6.39 6.62 -2.26
CA PRO A 761 -7.43 7.11 -3.18
C PRO A 761 -7.07 7.01 -4.66
N LYS A 762 -5.80 7.25 -5.00
CA LYS A 762 -5.36 7.27 -6.40
C LYS A 762 -5.24 5.88 -7.03
N ASN A 763 -4.84 4.88 -6.24
CA ASN A 763 -4.44 3.58 -6.75
C ASN A 763 -5.44 2.48 -6.39
N GLU A 764 -6.28 2.69 -5.37
CA GLU A 764 -7.27 1.73 -4.89
C GLU A 764 -6.66 0.40 -4.39
N ASN A 765 -5.34 0.39 -4.13
CA ASN A 765 -4.63 -0.77 -3.64
C ASN A 765 -3.35 -0.40 -2.87
N TYR A 766 -2.84 -1.33 -2.06
CA TYR A 766 -1.57 -1.23 -1.35
C TYR A 766 -0.88 -2.60 -1.23
N ILE A 767 0.36 -2.60 -0.70
CA ILE A 767 1.12 -3.84 -0.44
C ILE A 767 1.08 -4.22 1.04
N ALA A 768 0.58 -5.43 1.31
CA ALA A 768 0.55 -6.04 2.65
C ALA A 768 1.11 -7.46 2.62
N ASN A 769 2.11 -7.76 3.47
CA ASN A 769 2.82 -9.06 3.51
C ASN A 769 3.35 -9.53 2.12
N GLY A 770 3.62 -8.59 1.21
CA GLY A 770 4.03 -8.86 -0.17
C GLY A 770 2.87 -9.21 -1.14
N PHE A 771 1.62 -9.14 -0.69
CA PHE A 771 0.42 -9.23 -1.53
C PHE A 771 -0.03 -7.83 -1.95
N VAL A 772 -0.62 -7.73 -3.14
CA VAL A 772 -1.32 -6.52 -3.58
C VAL A 772 -2.80 -6.65 -3.23
N VAL A 773 -3.31 -5.72 -2.43
CA VAL A 773 -4.64 -5.77 -1.77
C VAL A 773 -5.46 -4.51 -2.09
N HIS A 774 -6.79 -4.60 -2.20
CA HIS A 774 -7.70 -3.53 -2.65
C HIS A 774 -8.35 -2.74 -1.48
N ASN A 775 -8.71 -1.46 -1.69
CA ASN A 775 -9.33 -0.55 -0.68
C ASN A 775 -10.88 -0.66 -0.56
N SER A 776 -11.49 0.15 0.33
CA SER A 776 -12.93 0.13 0.68
C SER A 776 -13.69 1.48 0.32
N THR A 777 -15.04 1.49 0.17
CA THR A 777 -15.93 2.58 -0.38
C THR A 777 -17.21 2.82 0.46
N PHE A 778 -17.79 4.05 0.59
CA PHE A 778 -18.96 4.29 1.48
C PHE A 778 -20.20 3.40 1.23
N ARG A 779 -20.58 2.58 2.23
CA ARG A 779 -21.81 1.75 2.21
C ARG A 779 -22.58 1.74 3.50
N MET A 780 -23.90 1.73 3.35
CA MET A 780 -24.85 1.64 4.44
C MET A 780 -25.80 0.45 4.27
N TYR A 781 -25.82 -0.45 5.26
CA TYR A 781 -26.83 -1.49 5.36
C TYR A 781 -28.06 -0.95 6.06
N ILE A 782 -29.23 -1.08 5.44
CA ILE A 782 -30.51 -0.64 6.01
C ILE A 782 -31.43 -1.85 6.19
N ARG A 783 -31.96 -2.03 7.41
CA ARG A 783 -32.95 -3.07 7.76
C ARG A 783 -34.12 -2.52 8.56
N ARG A 784 -35.21 -3.30 8.64
CA ARG A 784 -36.33 -3.00 9.54
C ARG A 784 -35.95 -3.27 11.00
N GLY A 785 -36.29 -2.34 11.89
CA GLY A 785 -36.16 -2.45 13.33
C GLY A 785 -37.49 -2.79 14.02
N LYS A 786 -37.54 -2.64 15.36
CA LYS A 786 -38.75 -2.86 16.18
C LYS A 786 -39.66 -1.63 16.13
N LYS A 787 -40.99 -1.82 16.29
CA LYS A 787 -41.99 -0.73 16.39
C LYS A 787 -41.80 0.35 15.31
N SER A 788 -41.97 -0.03 14.05
CA SER A 788 -41.84 0.79 12.82
C SER A 788 -40.48 1.43 12.52
N SER A 789 -39.47 1.28 13.38
CA SER A 789 -38.13 1.84 13.14
C SER A 789 -37.37 1.14 12.00
N ARG A 790 -36.29 1.78 11.57
CA ARG A 790 -35.25 1.25 10.69
C ARG A 790 -33.91 1.36 11.39
N VAL A 791 -33.00 0.45 11.05
CA VAL A 791 -31.62 0.49 11.51
C VAL A 791 -30.75 0.68 10.29
N ALA A 792 -29.94 1.73 10.30
CA ALA A 792 -28.85 1.93 9.36
C ALA A 792 -27.54 1.57 10.05
N LYS A 793 -26.70 0.81 9.37
CA LYS A 793 -25.35 0.48 9.80
C LYS A 793 -24.38 0.91 8.72
N LEU A 794 -23.37 1.69 9.06
CA LEU A 794 -22.26 1.96 8.15
C LEU A 794 -21.40 0.70 8.09
N ILE A 795 -21.20 0.20 6.88
CA ILE A 795 -20.55 -1.07 6.56
C ILE A 795 -19.15 -0.86 5.97
N ASP A 796 -18.95 0.33 5.42
CA ASP A 796 -17.76 0.74 4.70
C ASP A 796 -17.75 2.29 4.60
N SER A 797 -16.61 2.93 4.84
CA SER A 797 -16.38 4.37 4.69
C SER A 797 -14.86 4.66 4.64
N PRO A 798 -14.38 5.55 3.76
CA PRO A 798 -12.98 5.95 3.68
C PRO A 798 -12.48 6.75 4.90
N ASN A 799 -13.36 7.30 5.74
CA ASN A 799 -12.96 8.20 6.84
C ASN A 799 -13.82 8.12 8.12
N LEU A 800 -14.94 7.39 8.13
CA LEU A 800 -15.84 7.28 9.27
C LEU A 800 -15.81 5.88 9.91
N PRO A 801 -15.91 5.78 11.24
CA PRO A 801 -15.92 4.49 11.93
C PRO A 801 -17.24 3.72 11.72
N ASP A 802 -17.18 2.38 11.77
CA ASP A 802 -18.36 1.51 11.79
C ASP A 802 -19.29 1.88 12.96
N ASN A 803 -20.51 2.31 12.65
CA ASN A 803 -21.52 2.62 13.64
C ASN A 803 -22.92 2.21 13.14
N GLU A 804 -23.90 2.16 14.01
CA GLU A 804 -25.29 1.99 13.63
C GLU A 804 -26.18 3.01 14.32
N CYS A 805 -27.25 3.40 13.63
CA CYS A 805 -28.23 4.34 14.14
C CYS A 805 -29.64 3.85 13.84
N ILE A 806 -30.59 4.36 14.61
CA ILE A 806 -32.02 4.09 14.42
C ILE A 806 -32.63 5.32 13.79
N PHE A 807 -33.43 5.12 12.75
CA PHE A 807 -34.22 6.17 12.11
C PHE A 807 -35.62 5.65 11.78
N PHE A 808 -36.53 6.55 11.43
CA PHE A 808 -37.93 6.23 11.13
C PHE A 808 -38.30 6.73 9.74
N VAL A 809 -39.34 6.13 9.17
CA VAL A 809 -39.95 6.58 7.92
C VAL A 809 -41.32 7.16 8.26
N GLY A 810 -41.41 8.49 8.29
CA GLY A 810 -42.62 9.25 8.66
C GLY A 810 -43.18 10.09 7.51
N ALA A 811 -44.10 11.01 7.80
CA ALA A 811 -44.69 11.89 6.78
C ALA A 811 -43.63 12.76 6.09
N GLY A 812 -42.69 13.32 6.86
CA GLY A 812 -41.55 14.12 6.37
C GLY A 812 -40.38 13.34 5.76
N GLY A 813 -40.56 12.05 5.45
CA GLY A 813 -39.52 11.20 4.87
C GLY A 813 -38.76 10.41 5.93
N VAL A 814 -37.44 10.46 5.89
CA VAL A 814 -36.55 9.92 6.92
C VAL A 814 -36.41 10.92 8.07
N ILE A 815 -36.71 10.47 9.30
CA ILE A 815 -36.74 11.30 10.52
C ILE A 815 -36.15 10.53 11.71
N ASP A 816 -35.80 11.25 12.79
CA ASP A 816 -35.50 10.66 14.09
C ASP A 816 -36.79 10.30 14.85
N MET A 817 -36.66 9.65 16.00
CA MET A 817 -37.79 9.48 16.92
C MET A 817 -38.19 10.86 17.45
N GLU A 818 -39.45 11.26 17.26
CA GLU A 818 -39.99 12.40 18.00
C GLU A 818 -39.98 12.05 19.50
N GLU A 819 -39.37 12.91 20.32
CA GLU A 819 -39.51 12.86 21.79
C GLU A 819 -40.94 13.17 22.22
#